data_AF-A0A200R6I6-F1
#
_entry.id   AF-A0A200R6I6-F1
#
_cell.length_a   1.000
_cell.length_b   1.000
_cell.length_c   1.000
_cell.angle_alpha   90.00
_cell.angle_beta   90.00
_cell.angle_gamma   90.00
#
_symmetry.space_group_name_H-M   'P 1'
#
loop_
_entity.id
_entity.type
_entity.pdbx_description
1 polymer ?
#
loop_
_entity_poly.entity_id
_entity_poly.type
_entity_poly.pdbx_seq_one_letter_code
_entity_poly.pdbx_strand_id
1 'polypeptide(L)'
;MELLNPSPPPQPIGDYFAGFVSPVNFNLNHFDSGNCMAAPPPRLPEFYHQGEGGSGGGGGGCDDKVYVMVENSIERTVALLHWTFRQFRNREICLVHVYQPSSTIPTLLGKLPASQANKELLSVYREEERQRNSKLLFNYLGICNRSKVKASLITIEAGQVHKGIVELINRHSIKNFVMEATRDNCMKVKKSFCNADYAAKNAPPFCEIWFVNKGKHLWTREATENAVNFLPTMLRTSKTALTAGLRCCDGTIGPDQLEVAFSATGSNFINRVSQNLLTPNSSVTESAYTPIQIRSSSGLDSSAEEEMLCNKLVEATTEAEKAKDEAFAELLERRRLESEAVETMNKVKGFEAACTREVQLRNEIEDAVSSIRQDQQKLLEQREEVSGELHRTMRNVAVLDSRVQEANARQVEAARELRLIQASLATLRVERKKIRRQRDEVMQRLEQWKSYGQVGASNYDNFGLFSDSEELTEFCLSDLESATCNFSESFKIGSGVFGCVYKGELLDRSVAIKKLHPFNIRGRLEFQQEVQILSKVEHPHLVTLIGACPEALSLVYEYMPNGSIQDHLFSKTNKHLLPWKTRTRIAAEISSALLHLHSSKPEKIIHGDLKPENILLDSKFNCKIGDFGICRLVPEDTARCPSFGRSTEPKCAMPYRDPELQKTGNITPKSDIYSFGVIILQLLTGRPPVGLVSEVRRAVLCGRMVSILDPSAGEWPTYIARRLVELGLQCCEMNSRDRPELTPILVRELERLPFAEERAVPSFFLCPIRQEIMHDPHVAADGFTYEGEAIRGWLKNGRDTSPMTNLELSHLHLTPNHALQLAIRDWLCQS
;
A
#
# COMPACT_ATOMS: atom_id res chain seq x y z
N MET A 1 -25.03 51.55 44.20
CA MET A 1 -25.66 50.62 43.25
C MET A 1 -26.09 51.44 42.06
N GLU A 2 -25.46 51.27 40.90
CA GLU A 2 -25.96 51.76 39.62
C GLU A 2 -25.76 50.66 38.58
N LEU A 3 -26.63 50.62 37.57
CA LEU A 3 -26.76 49.53 36.62
C LEU A 3 -26.08 49.88 35.30
N LEU A 4 -25.33 48.93 34.73
CA LEU A 4 -24.80 49.02 33.36
C LEU A 4 -25.35 47.88 32.53
N ASN A 5 -26.12 48.22 31.50
CA ASN A 5 -26.52 47.29 30.44
C ASN A 5 -25.39 47.14 29.40
N PRO A 6 -25.21 45.96 28.78
CA PRO A 6 -24.18 45.74 27.78
C PRO A 6 -24.55 46.32 26.39
N SER A 7 -23.54 46.76 25.66
CA SER A 7 -23.65 47.29 24.28
C SER A 7 -23.64 46.18 23.21
N PRO A 8 -24.24 46.40 22.02
CA PRO A 8 -24.23 45.44 20.90
C PRO A 8 -22.86 45.37 20.17
N PRO A 9 -22.58 44.29 19.43
CA PRO A 9 -21.30 44.06 18.75
C PRO A 9 -21.11 44.90 17.47
N PRO A 10 -19.86 45.17 17.05
CA PRO A 10 -19.54 45.96 15.86
C PRO A 10 -19.68 45.18 14.53
N GLN A 11 -19.88 45.91 13.44
CA GLN A 11 -19.87 45.38 12.07
C GLN A 11 -18.45 45.38 11.45
N PRO A 12 -18.17 44.57 10.41
CA PRO A 12 -16.86 44.51 9.76
C PRO A 12 -16.53 45.78 8.96
N ILE A 13 -15.26 46.19 8.99
CA ILE A 13 -14.69 47.24 8.13
C ILE A 13 -14.06 46.56 6.90
N GLY A 14 -14.20 47.17 5.72
CA GLY A 14 -13.77 46.58 4.44
C GLY A 14 -12.28 46.69 4.12
N ASP A 15 -11.83 45.83 3.21
CA ASP A 15 -10.43 45.70 2.77
C ASP A 15 -9.91 46.87 1.92
N TYR A 16 -8.59 47.06 1.94
CA TYR A 16 -7.84 47.84 0.94
C TYR A 16 -6.45 47.21 0.69
N PHE A 17 -5.93 47.43 -0.51
CA PHE A 17 -4.59 47.05 -1.03
C PHE A 17 -4.35 45.59 -1.49
N ALA A 18 -4.77 45.39 -2.73
CA ALA A 18 -4.36 44.38 -3.70
C ALA A 18 -2.83 44.16 -3.88
N GLY A 19 -2.47 43.02 -4.49
CA GLY A 19 -1.14 42.75 -5.06
C GLY A 19 -1.08 41.50 -5.95
N PHE A 20 -1.02 41.70 -7.28
CA PHE A 20 -0.64 40.75 -8.35
C PHE A 20 -1.37 39.38 -8.42
N VAL A 21 -2.38 39.17 -9.29
CA VAL A 21 -2.40 39.08 -10.78
C VAL A 21 -2.37 37.64 -11.31
N SER A 22 -3.34 37.31 -12.16
CA SER A 22 -3.40 36.10 -13.00
C SER A 22 -4.09 36.43 -14.34
N PRO A 23 -3.68 35.85 -15.48
CA PRO A 23 -4.19 36.25 -16.79
C PRO A 23 -5.46 35.50 -17.22
N VAL A 24 -6.53 36.28 -17.39
CA VAL A 24 -7.53 36.20 -18.49
C VAL A 24 -8.25 34.87 -18.75
N ASN A 25 -9.52 34.81 -18.32
CA ASN A 25 -10.57 34.10 -19.06
C ASN A 25 -11.07 34.95 -20.23
N PHE A 26 -11.42 34.32 -21.36
CA PHE A 26 -12.26 34.93 -22.39
C PHE A 26 -13.65 34.29 -22.37
N ASN A 27 -14.68 35.10 -22.12
CA ASN A 27 -16.09 34.72 -22.26
C ASN A 27 -16.54 34.84 -23.70
N LEU A 28 -17.46 33.97 -24.12
CA LEU A 28 -18.42 34.31 -25.19
C LEU A 28 -19.76 33.60 -24.94
N ASN A 29 -20.70 34.33 -24.35
CA ASN A 29 -22.10 33.94 -24.25
C ASN A 29 -22.88 34.58 -25.39
N HIS A 30 -23.57 33.76 -26.19
CA HIS A 30 -24.94 33.99 -26.68
C HIS A 30 -25.33 32.89 -27.67
N PHE A 31 -26.46 32.21 -27.43
CA PHE A 31 -27.65 32.45 -28.25
C PHE A 31 -28.94 32.08 -27.50
N ASP A 32 -30.07 32.47 -28.09
CA ASP A 32 -31.37 32.73 -27.47
C ASP A 32 -32.16 31.49 -27.00
N SER A 33 -33.20 31.72 -26.21
CA SER A 33 -34.18 30.72 -25.76
C SER A 33 -35.31 30.51 -26.78
N GLY A 34 -35.32 29.36 -27.46
CA GLY A 34 -36.37 28.97 -28.42
C GLY A 34 -37.08 27.66 -28.03
N ASN A 35 -38.41 27.69 -27.95
CA ASN A 35 -39.23 26.52 -27.59
C ASN A 35 -39.56 25.66 -28.82
N CYS A 36 -39.14 24.40 -28.87
CA CYS A 36 -39.56 23.46 -29.93
C CYS A 36 -39.48 21.97 -29.54
N MET A 37 -40.18 21.14 -30.32
CA MET A 37 -40.48 19.71 -30.07
C MET A 37 -39.25 18.78 -29.99
N ALA A 38 -39.43 17.64 -29.32
CA ALA A 38 -38.42 16.60 -29.18
C ALA A 38 -38.03 15.91 -30.50
N ALA A 39 -36.74 15.61 -30.65
CA ALA A 39 -36.21 14.75 -31.71
C ALA A 39 -35.70 13.41 -31.12
N PRO A 40 -35.86 12.28 -31.82
CA PRO A 40 -35.35 10.99 -31.37
C PRO A 40 -33.82 10.88 -31.53
N PRO A 41 -33.14 9.99 -30.78
CA PRO A 41 -31.72 9.72 -30.98
C PRO A 41 -31.45 9.10 -32.38
N PRO A 42 -30.23 9.28 -32.93
CA PRO A 42 -29.89 8.81 -34.27
C PRO A 42 -29.98 7.27 -34.38
N ARG A 43 -30.58 6.78 -35.47
CA ARG A 43 -30.60 5.35 -35.80
C ARG A 43 -29.20 4.88 -36.23
N LEU A 44 -28.92 3.61 -35.93
CA LEU A 44 -27.77 2.89 -36.49
C LEU A 44 -27.92 2.74 -38.03
N PRO A 45 -26.81 2.68 -38.78
CA PRO A 45 -26.81 2.13 -40.14
C PRO A 45 -27.35 0.70 -40.14
N GLU A 46 -28.01 0.31 -41.24
CA GLU A 46 -28.80 -0.92 -41.29
C GLU A 46 -27.96 -2.21 -41.35
N PHE A 47 -28.53 -3.30 -40.82
CA PHE A 47 -27.91 -4.62 -40.81
C PHE A 47 -27.88 -5.24 -42.22
N TYR A 48 -26.70 -5.32 -42.83
CA TYR A 48 -26.48 -6.21 -43.98
C TYR A 48 -26.33 -7.66 -43.51
N HIS A 49 -27.47 -8.35 -43.36
CA HIS A 49 -27.51 -9.79 -43.60
C HIS A 49 -27.44 -10.02 -45.11
N GLN A 50 -26.32 -10.56 -45.60
CA GLN A 50 -26.24 -11.05 -46.98
C GLN A 50 -26.14 -12.58 -46.95
N GLY A 51 -27.18 -13.23 -47.49
CA GLY A 51 -27.23 -14.67 -47.68
C GLY A 51 -26.45 -15.13 -48.91
N GLU A 52 -26.60 -16.41 -49.24
CA GLU A 52 -25.83 -17.10 -50.27
C GLU A 52 -26.15 -16.65 -51.71
N GLY A 53 -25.16 -16.79 -52.61
CA GLY A 53 -25.40 -16.92 -54.05
C GLY A 53 -25.33 -15.62 -54.88
N GLY A 54 -24.15 -15.30 -55.40
CA GLY A 54 -23.99 -14.25 -56.42
C GLY A 54 -22.54 -14.14 -56.92
N SER A 55 -22.24 -14.71 -58.09
CA SER A 55 -20.90 -14.61 -58.69
C SER A 55 -20.74 -13.29 -59.44
N GLY A 56 -19.72 -12.50 -59.07
CA GLY A 56 -19.39 -11.22 -59.71
C GLY A 56 -17.97 -10.80 -59.34
N GLY A 57 -17.04 -10.93 -60.28
CA GLY A 57 -15.61 -10.67 -60.03
C GLY A 57 -15.27 -9.18 -59.95
N GLY A 58 -14.57 -8.78 -58.89
CA GLY A 58 -14.02 -7.43 -58.70
C GLY A 58 -12.75 -7.48 -57.85
N GLY A 59 -11.61 -7.74 -58.48
CA GLY A 59 -10.35 -8.00 -57.77
C GLY A 59 -9.73 -6.74 -57.14
N GLY A 60 -9.79 -6.63 -55.81
CA GLY A 60 -8.99 -5.71 -55.00
C GLY A 60 -8.30 -6.48 -53.86
N GLY A 61 -7.03 -6.19 -53.61
CA GLY A 61 -6.16 -7.05 -52.77
C GLY A 61 -6.61 -7.22 -51.32
N CYS A 62 -6.58 -8.46 -50.82
CA CYS A 62 -6.92 -8.81 -49.43
C CYS A 62 -5.77 -8.54 -48.42
N ASP A 63 -4.54 -8.39 -48.91
CA ASP A 63 -3.32 -8.50 -48.11
C ASP A 63 -3.00 -7.27 -47.24
N ASP A 64 -3.74 -6.17 -47.41
CA ASP A 64 -3.45 -4.89 -46.76
C ASP A 64 -4.22 -4.67 -45.43
N LYS A 65 -4.90 -5.72 -44.95
CA LYS A 65 -5.60 -5.73 -43.66
C LYS A 65 -4.89 -6.58 -42.61
N VAL A 66 -4.82 -6.06 -41.38
CA VAL A 66 -4.27 -6.75 -40.20
C VAL A 66 -5.37 -6.88 -39.14
N TYR A 67 -5.63 -8.10 -38.71
CA TYR A 67 -6.74 -8.43 -37.83
C TYR A 67 -6.24 -8.60 -36.39
N VAL A 68 -6.74 -7.80 -35.44
CA VAL A 68 -6.24 -7.75 -34.06
C VAL A 68 -7.32 -8.23 -33.10
N MET A 69 -7.03 -9.29 -32.34
CA MET A 69 -7.93 -9.78 -31.30
C MET A 69 -8.03 -8.78 -30.14
N VAL A 70 -9.25 -8.37 -29.78
CA VAL A 70 -9.52 -7.49 -28.63
C VAL A 70 -10.31 -8.22 -27.53
N GLU A 71 -9.78 -8.19 -26.31
CA GLU A 71 -10.40 -8.82 -25.14
C GLU A 71 -11.20 -7.79 -24.30
N ASN A 72 -11.81 -8.26 -23.21
CA ASN A 72 -12.63 -7.45 -22.29
C ASN A 72 -11.80 -6.48 -21.41
N SER A 73 -10.52 -6.25 -21.69
CA SER A 73 -9.60 -5.46 -20.86
C SER A 73 -8.80 -4.45 -21.70
N ILE A 74 -9.33 -3.22 -21.78
CA ILE A 74 -8.74 -2.12 -22.56
C ILE A 74 -7.27 -1.89 -22.19
N GLU A 75 -6.95 -1.89 -20.89
CA GLU A 75 -5.60 -1.63 -20.37
C GLU A 75 -4.53 -2.58 -20.94
N ARG A 76 -4.88 -3.85 -21.20
CA ARG A 76 -3.98 -4.84 -21.80
C ARG A 76 -3.92 -4.69 -23.32
N THR A 77 -5.09 -4.66 -23.95
CA THR A 77 -5.23 -4.56 -25.40
C THR A 77 -4.69 -3.24 -25.98
N VAL A 78 -4.61 -2.15 -25.20
CA VAL A 78 -3.91 -0.91 -25.60
C VAL A 78 -2.43 -1.14 -25.92
N ALA A 79 -1.73 -1.99 -25.16
CA ALA A 79 -0.33 -2.32 -25.42
C ALA A 79 -0.16 -3.18 -26.70
N LEU A 80 -1.12 -4.07 -26.97
CA LEU A 80 -1.22 -4.86 -28.20
C LEU A 80 -1.43 -3.96 -29.43
N LEU A 81 -2.42 -3.05 -29.35
CA LEU A 81 -2.76 -2.10 -30.41
C LEU A 81 -1.58 -1.17 -30.72
N HIS A 82 -0.96 -0.54 -29.71
CA HIS A 82 0.20 0.32 -29.94
C HIS A 82 1.44 -0.41 -30.48
N TRP A 83 1.60 -1.71 -30.21
CA TRP A 83 2.62 -2.51 -30.90
C TRP A 83 2.24 -2.71 -32.37
N THR A 84 1.00 -3.11 -32.65
CA THR A 84 0.50 -3.35 -34.02
C THR A 84 0.64 -2.09 -34.88
N PHE A 85 0.28 -0.91 -34.36
CA PHE A 85 0.39 0.38 -35.05
C PHE A 85 1.83 0.75 -35.43
N ARG A 86 2.83 0.27 -34.67
CA ARG A 86 4.26 0.55 -34.92
C ARG A 86 4.87 -0.37 -35.98
N GLN A 87 4.41 -1.63 -36.03
CA GLN A 87 4.87 -2.64 -36.98
C GLN A 87 4.16 -2.49 -38.33
N PHE A 88 2.83 -2.61 -38.34
CA PHE A 88 2.00 -2.62 -39.55
C PHE A 88 1.56 -1.21 -39.93
N ARG A 89 2.55 -0.33 -40.16
CA ARG A 89 2.31 1.06 -40.57
C ARG A 89 1.53 1.10 -41.88
N ASN A 90 0.63 2.07 -42.00
CA ASN A 90 -0.22 2.34 -43.17
C ASN A 90 -1.24 1.26 -43.57
N ARG A 91 -1.27 0.07 -42.93
CA ARG A 91 -2.30 -0.96 -43.16
C ARG A 91 -3.62 -0.64 -42.45
N GLU A 92 -4.73 -1.17 -42.97
CA GLU A 92 -6.02 -1.09 -42.28
C GLU A 92 -6.08 -2.12 -41.13
N ILE A 93 -6.51 -1.68 -39.95
CA ILE A 93 -6.61 -2.57 -38.78
C ILE A 93 -8.06 -2.97 -38.53
N CYS A 94 -8.33 -4.27 -38.64
CA CYS A 94 -9.63 -4.83 -38.32
C CYS A 94 -9.62 -5.32 -36.88
N LEU A 95 -10.42 -4.71 -36.02
CA LEU A 95 -10.60 -5.14 -34.64
C LEU A 95 -11.50 -6.38 -34.61
N VAL A 96 -11.02 -7.46 -34.02
CA VAL A 96 -11.71 -8.75 -33.96
C VAL A 96 -12.12 -9.05 -32.52
N HIS A 97 -13.41 -9.29 -32.30
CA HIS A 97 -13.92 -9.64 -30.98
C HIS A 97 -14.82 -10.88 -31.02
N VAL A 98 -14.62 -11.77 -30.05
CA VAL A 98 -15.44 -12.98 -29.87
C VAL A 98 -16.25 -12.81 -28.59
N TYR A 99 -17.54 -12.49 -28.76
CA TYR A 99 -18.48 -12.38 -27.66
C TYR A 99 -18.85 -13.79 -27.15
N GLN A 100 -18.61 -14.03 -25.88
CA GLN A 100 -19.10 -15.20 -25.16
C GLN A 100 -20.22 -14.75 -24.19
N PRO A 101 -21.49 -15.12 -24.42
CA PRO A 101 -22.59 -14.75 -23.53
C PRO A 101 -22.43 -15.39 -22.15
N SER A 102 -22.68 -14.64 -21.06
CA SER A 102 -22.50 -15.17 -19.70
C SER A 102 -23.40 -16.40 -19.43
N SER A 103 -22.83 -17.45 -18.83
CA SER A 103 -23.57 -18.66 -18.43
C SER A 103 -24.48 -18.45 -17.22
N THR A 104 -24.34 -17.32 -16.51
CA THR A 104 -25.18 -16.91 -15.37
C THR A 104 -25.62 -15.45 -15.49
N ILE A 105 -26.87 -15.17 -15.11
CA ILE A 105 -27.40 -13.82 -14.90
C ILE A 105 -27.17 -13.42 -13.42
N PRO A 106 -26.62 -12.23 -13.12
CA PRO A 106 -26.58 -11.70 -11.77
C PRO A 106 -27.99 -11.24 -11.34
N THR A 107 -28.42 -11.65 -10.15
CA THR A 107 -29.71 -11.26 -9.56
C THR A 107 -29.51 -10.85 -8.09
N LEU A 108 -30.50 -10.22 -7.48
CA LEU A 108 -30.47 -9.84 -6.05
C LEU A 108 -30.35 -11.04 -5.09
N LEU A 109 -30.62 -12.26 -5.56
CA LEU A 109 -30.48 -13.52 -4.80
C LEU A 109 -29.22 -14.32 -5.18
N GLY A 110 -28.34 -13.76 -6.01
CA GLY A 110 -27.10 -14.42 -6.48
C GLY A 110 -27.08 -14.69 -8.00
N LYS A 111 -26.22 -15.62 -8.42
CA LYS A 111 -26.01 -15.95 -9.84
C LYS A 111 -26.98 -17.03 -10.31
N LEU A 112 -28.01 -16.64 -11.06
CA LEU A 112 -28.99 -17.54 -11.69
C LEU A 112 -28.38 -18.13 -12.97
N PRO A 113 -28.34 -19.46 -13.17
CA PRO A 113 -27.93 -20.06 -14.44
C PRO A 113 -28.81 -19.57 -15.60
N ALA A 114 -28.20 -19.18 -16.73
CA ALA A 114 -28.93 -18.63 -17.87
C ALA A 114 -29.94 -19.62 -18.50
N SER A 115 -29.75 -20.93 -18.28
CA SER A 115 -30.68 -22.00 -18.65
C SER A 115 -31.91 -22.13 -17.75
N GLN A 116 -31.91 -21.48 -16.58
CA GLN A 116 -33.01 -21.46 -15.60
C GLN A 116 -33.75 -20.12 -15.56
N ALA A 117 -33.36 -19.15 -16.39
CA ALA A 117 -33.97 -17.84 -16.47
C ALA A 117 -35.22 -17.82 -17.37
N ASN A 118 -36.21 -16.98 -17.01
CA ASN A 118 -37.31 -16.66 -17.91
C ASN A 118 -36.78 -16.03 -19.21
N LYS A 119 -37.37 -16.36 -20.36
CA LYS A 119 -36.95 -15.90 -21.69
C LYS A 119 -36.87 -14.37 -21.81
N GLU A 120 -37.80 -13.67 -21.16
CA GLU A 120 -37.87 -12.20 -21.15
C GLU A 120 -36.75 -11.57 -20.29
N LEU A 121 -36.52 -12.09 -19.08
CA LEU A 121 -35.40 -11.66 -18.23
C LEU A 121 -34.05 -11.95 -18.91
N LEU A 122 -33.93 -13.10 -19.57
CA LEU A 122 -32.75 -13.49 -20.34
C LEU A 122 -32.54 -12.59 -21.56
N SER A 123 -33.59 -12.23 -22.31
CA SER A 123 -33.44 -11.36 -23.48
C SER A 123 -33.03 -9.93 -23.10
N VAL A 124 -33.62 -9.37 -22.03
CA VAL A 124 -33.23 -8.06 -21.48
C VAL A 124 -31.77 -8.07 -21.00
N TYR A 125 -31.34 -9.10 -20.25
CA TYR A 125 -29.95 -9.19 -19.80
C TYR A 125 -28.95 -9.37 -20.96
N ARG A 126 -29.30 -10.18 -21.97
CA ARG A 126 -28.50 -10.38 -23.18
C ARG A 126 -28.41 -9.12 -24.05
N GLU A 127 -29.45 -8.29 -24.05
CA GLU A 127 -29.45 -6.97 -24.67
C GLU A 127 -28.47 -6.03 -23.94
N GLU A 128 -28.54 -5.99 -22.61
CA GLU A 128 -27.63 -5.17 -21.79
C GLU A 128 -26.16 -5.63 -21.93
N GLU A 129 -25.88 -6.94 -22.02
CA GLU A 129 -24.56 -7.48 -22.35
C GLU A 129 -24.06 -7.01 -23.72
N ARG A 130 -24.90 -7.10 -24.76
CA ARG A 130 -24.55 -6.65 -26.13
C ARG A 130 -24.33 -5.13 -26.18
N GLN A 131 -25.09 -4.34 -25.43
CA GLN A 131 -24.87 -2.89 -25.31
C GLN A 131 -23.58 -2.54 -24.56
N ARG A 132 -23.25 -3.23 -23.47
CA ARG A 132 -21.98 -3.07 -22.74
C ARG A 132 -20.78 -3.42 -23.65
N ASN A 133 -20.88 -4.49 -24.44
CA ASN A 133 -19.84 -4.86 -25.41
C ASN A 133 -19.74 -3.87 -26.59
N SER A 134 -20.87 -3.35 -27.08
CA SER A 134 -20.86 -2.29 -28.11
C SER A 134 -20.07 -1.06 -27.64
N LYS A 135 -20.31 -0.59 -26.40
CA LYS A 135 -19.55 0.52 -25.79
C LYS A 135 -18.05 0.21 -25.68
N LEU A 136 -17.67 -1.01 -25.29
CA LEU A 136 -16.27 -1.46 -25.26
C LEU A 136 -15.60 -1.38 -26.64
N LEU A 137 -16.30 -1.81 -27.70
CA LEU A 137 -15.74 -1.83 -29.06
C LEU A 137 -15.66 -0.43 -29.68
N PHE A 138 -16.60 0.47 -29.37
CA PHE A 138 -16.47 1.90 -29.68
C PHE A 138 -15.26 2.55 -28.99
N ASN A 139 -14.91 2.16 -27.76
CA ASN A 139 -13.71 2.65 -27.09
C ASN A 139 -12.41 2.22 -27.82
N TYR A 140 -12.36 1.00 -28.36
CA TYR A 140 -11.23 0.55 -29.18
C TYR A 140 -11.13 1.27 -30.52
N LEU A 141 -12.27 1.48 -31.23
CA LEU A 141 -12.30 2.31 -32.43
C LEU A 141 -11.84 3.76 -32.12
N GLY A 142 -12.20 4.30 -30.97
CA GLY A 142 -11.70 5.59 -30.48
C GLY A 142 -10.18 5.63 -30.25
N ILE A 143 -9.55 4.52 -29.86
CA ILE A 143 -8.08 4.41 -29.74
C ILE A 143 -7.42 4.43 -31.13
N CYS A 144 -7.98 3.69 -32.11
CA CYS A 144 -7.50 3.72 -33.50
C CYS A 144 -7.64 5.11 -34.12
N ASN A 145 -8.80 5.76 -33.96
CA ASN A 145 -9.09 7.09 -34.49
C ASN A 145 -8.15 8.16 -33.89
N ARG A 146 -7.93 8.16 -32.57
CA ARG A 146 -6.94 9.05 -31.91
C ARG A 146 -5.51 8.81 -32.41
N SER A 147 -5.20 7.57 -32.82
CA SER A 147 -3.91 7.19 -33.40
C SER A 147 -3.82 7.44 -34.92
N LYS A 148 -4.87 8.02 -35.53
CA LYS A 148 -5.03 8.25 -36.98
C LYS A 148 -4.91 6.99 -37.85
N VAL A 149 -5.23 5.81 -37.30
CA VAL A 149 -5.22 4.54 -38.04
C VAL A 149 -6.63 4.22 -38.55
N LYS A 150 -6.75 3.91 -39.85
CA LYS A 150 -8.00 3.43 -40.45
C LYS A 150 -8.37 2.08 -39.83
N ALA A 151 -9.52 2.01 -39.16
CA ALA A 151 -9.96 0.80 -38.48
C ALA A 151 -11.38 0.37 -38.85
N SER A 152 -11.59 -0.95 -38.86
CA SER A 152 -12.88 -1.62 -39.02
C SER A 152 -13.11 -2.59 -37.85
N LEU A 153 -14.31 -3.17 -37.73
CA LEU A 153 -14.71 -4.01 -36.59
C LEU A 153 -15.46 -5.26 -37.07
N ILE A 154 -15.10 -6.43 -36.55
CA ILE A 154 -15.80 -7.71 -36.75
C ILE A 154 -16.08 -8.35 -35.39
N THR A 155 -17.33 -8.79 -35.19
CA THR A 155 -17.80 -9.48 -33.99
C THR A 155 -18.45 -10.82 -34.33
N ILE A 156 -18.12 -11.87 -33.59
CA ILE A 156 -18.82 -13.17 -33.64
C ILE A 156 -19.32 -13.52 -32.23
N GLU A 157 -20.50 -14.14 -32.11
CA GLU A 157 -20.96 -14.76 -30.86
C GLU A 157 -20.57 -16.24 -30.86
N ALA A 158 -19.87 -16.69 -29.82
CA ALA A 158 -19.43 -18.08 -29.69
C ALA A 158 -19.41 -18.55 -28.23
N GLY A 159 -19.99 -19.73 -27.97
CA GLY A 159 -20.03 -20.32 -26.62
C GLY A 159 -18.66 -20.68 -26.02
N GLN A 160 -17.58 -20.68 -26.81
CA GLN A 160 -16.19 -20.88 -26.39
C GLN A 160 -15.25 -19.99 -27.22
N VAL A 161 -14.58 -19.02 -26.58
CA VAL A 161 -13.77 -17.98 -27.25
C VAL A 161 -12.73 -18.56 -28.23
N HIS A 162 -11.94 -19.55 -27.80
CA HIS A 162 -10.91 -20.18 -28.63
C HIS A 162 -11.45 -20.85 -29.90
N LYS A 163 -12.70 -21.33 -29.90
CA LYS A 163 -13.35 -21.84 -31.12
C LYS A 163 -13.82 -20.71 -32.02
N GLY A 164 -14.44 -19.67 -31.45
CA GLY A 164 -14.88 -18.50 -32.19
C GLY A 164 -13.72 -17.76 -32.90
N ILE A 165 -12.52 -17.74 -32.31
CA ILE A 165 -11.31 -17.21 -32.96
C ILE A 165 -10.99 -17.99 -34.25
N VAL A 166 -10.92 -19.32 -34.15
CA VAL A 166 -10.60 -20.19 -35.30
C VAL A 166 -11.71 -20.15 -36.36
N GLU A 167 -12.97 -20.13 -35.94
CA GLU A 167 -14.13 -19.99 -36.83
C GLU A 167 -14.09 -18.67 -37.59
N LEU A 168 -13.78 -17.55 -36.92
CA LEU A 168 -13.69 -16.22 -37.53
C LEU A 168 -12.53 -16.12 -38.52
N ILE A 169 -11.35 -16.69 -38.19
CA ILE A 169 -10.20 -16.76 -39.11
C ILE A 169 -10.57 -17.50 -40.41
N ASN A 170 -11.30 -18.62 -40.31
CA ASN A 170 -11.78 -19.35 -41.49
C ASN A 170 -12.86 -18.56 -42.24
N ARG A 171 -13.87 -18.03 -41.54
CA ARG A 171 -15.04 -17.33 -42.12
C ARG A 171 -14.67 -16.08 -42.91
N HIS A 172 -13.59 -15.38 -42.51
CA HIS A 172 -13.13 -14.15 -43.14
C HIS A 172 -11.78 -14.32 -43.88
N SER A 173 -11.31 -15.56 -44.08
CA SER A 173 -10.04 -15.89 -44.76
C SER A 173 -8.85 -15.04 -44.28
N ILE A 174 -8.71 -14.89 -42.97
CA ILE A 174 -7.73 -13.98 -42.36
C ILE A 174 -6.30 -14.47 -42.62
N LYS A 175 -5.55 -13.72 -43.42
CA LYS A 175 -4.11 -13.92 -43.64
C LYS A 175 -3.26 -13.43 -42.46
N ASN A 176 -3.43 -12.17 -42.02
CA ASN A 176 -2.61 -11.55 -40.98
C ASN A 176 -3.41 -11.40 -39.67
N PHE A 177 -3.13 -12.24 -38.66
CA PHE A 177 -3.79 -12.17 -37.35
C PHE A 177 -2.80 -11.81 -36.23
N VAL A 178 -3.25 -11.03 -35.24
CA VAL A 178 -2.44 -10.56 -34.10
C VAL A 178 -3.20 -10.78 -32.80
N MET A 179 -2.59 -11.44 -31.81
CA MET A 179 -3.23 -11.71 -30.52
C MET A 179 -2.26 -11.72 -29.32
N GLU A 180 -2.81 -11.52 -28.12
CA GLU A 180 -2.02 -11.54 -26.88
C GLU A 180 -1.75 -12.97 -26.39
N ALA A 181 -0.55 -13.21 -25.84
CA ALA A 181 -0.13 -14.48 -25.26
C ALA A 181 0.77 -14.30 -24.02
N THR A 182 0.64 -15.19 -23.03
CA THR A 182 1.43 -15.17 -21.78
C THR A 182 2.64 -16.10 -21.83
N ARG A 183 3.79 -15.66 -21.27
CA ARG A 183 5.06 -16.42 -21.35
C ARG A 183 5.00 -17.80 -20.68
N ASP A 184 4.19 -17.97 -19.63
CA ASP A 184 4.06 -19.24 -18.89
C ASP A 184 3.45 -20.39 -19.70
N ASN A 185 2.63 -20.08 -20.72
CA ASN A 185 1.97 -21.11 -21.54
C ASN A 185 2.94 -21.71 -22.58
N CYS A 186 4.00 -20.98 -22.95
CA CYS A 186 4.83 -21.26 -24.12
C CYS A 186 5.59 -22.60 -24.05
N MET A 187 5.98 -23.09 -22.88
CA MET A 187 6.84 -24.30 -22.74
C MET A 187 6.52 -25.20 -21.53
N LYS A 188 5.28 -25.25 -21.01
CA LYS A 188 4.92 -26.17 -19.91
C LYS A 188 3.61 -26.90 -20.13
N VAL A 189 3.68 -28.23 -20.21
CA VAL A 189 2.52 -29.12 -20.35
C VAL A 189 1.72 -29.19 -19.04
N LYS A 190 0.85 -28.21 -18.82
CA LYS A 190 -0.30 -28.30 -17.92
C LYS A 190 -1.57 -28.01 -18.73
N LYS A 191 -2.66 -28.75 -18.46
CA LYS A 191 -3.93 -28.65 -19.20
C LYS A 191 -4.70 -27.36 -18.83
N SER A 192 -4.18 -26.22 -19.28
CA SER A 192 -4.87 -24.93 -19.33
C SER A 192 -5.16 -24.64 -20.80
N PHE A 193 -6.43 -24.59 -21.21
CA PHE A 193 -6.81 -24.28 -22.59
C PHE A 193 -6.75 -22.77 -22.82
N CYS A 194 -5.57 -22.21 -23.07
CA CYS A 194 -5.45 -20.80 -23.42
C CYS A 194 -5.82 -20.56 -24.89
N ASN A 195 -6.36 -19.37 -25.19
CA ASN A 195 -6.80 -19.00 -26.53
C ASN A 195 -5.66 -19.05 -27.56
N ALA A 196 -4.45 -18.65 -27.18
CA ALA A 196 -3.27 -18.62 -28.04
C ALA A 196 -2.80 -20.03 -28.47
N ASP A 197 -2.67 -20.97 -27.52
CA ASP A 197 -2.25 -22.35 -27.82
C ASP A 197 -3.27 -23.07 -28.72
N TYR A 198 -4.55 -22.77 -28.54
CA TYR A 198 -5.62 -23.33 -29.36
C TYR A 198 -5.60 -22.74 -30.77
N ALA A 199 -5.50 -21.41 -30.90
CA ALA A 199 -5.41 -20.73 -32.19
C ALA A 199 -4.17 -21.20 -32.98
N ALA A 200 -2.99 -21.24 -32.35
CA ALA A 200 -1.75 -21.71 -32.97
C ALA A 200 -1.88 -23.11 -33.61
N LYS A 201 -2.60 -24.02 -32.94
CA LYS A 201 -2.76 -25.43 -33.35
C LYS A 201 -3.92 -25.69 -34.30
N ASN A 202 -4.97 -24.87 -34.28
CA ASN A 202 -6.23 -25.16 -34.97
C ASN A 202 -6.62 -24.10 -36.02
N ALA A 203 -5.98 -22.93 -36.07
CA ALA A 203 -6.17 -21.98 -37.15
C ALA A 203 -5.61 -22.54 -38.48
N PRO A 204 -6.26 -22.26 -39.62
CA PRO A 204 -5.90 -22.82 -40.92
C PRO A 204 -4.47 -22.43 -41.36
N PRO A 205 -3.81 -23.22 -42.22
CA PRO A 205 -2.40 -23.03 -42.59
C PRO A 205 -2.11 -21.72 -43.34
N PHE A 206 -3.10 -21.10 -43.98
CA PHE A 206 -2.95 -19.81 -44.67
C PHE A 206 -2.85 -18.58 -43.74
N CYS A 207 -3.07 -18.76 -42.43
CA CYS A 207 -3.13 -17.67 -41.47
C CYS A 207 -1.81 -17.50 -40.71
N GLU A 208 -1.11 -16.40 -40.95
CA GLU A 208 0.02 -15.97 -40.13
C GLU A 208 -0.50 -15.36 -38.82
N ILE A 209 0.05 -15.82 -37.68
CA ILE A 209 -0.39 -15.38 -36.35
C ILE A 209 0.76 -14.81 -35.54
N TRP A 210 0.67 -13.52 -35.21
CA TRP A 210 1.65 -12.79 -34.40
C TRP A 210 1.24 -12.82 -32.93
N PHE A 211 2.11 -13.38 -32.07
CA PHE A 211 1.90 -13.47 -30.63
C PHE A 211 2.68 -12.40 -29.88
N VAL A 212 1.98 -11.63 -29.05
CA VAL A 212 2.50 -10.41 -28.42
C VAL A 212 2.19 -10.44 -26.91
N ASN A 213 3.03 -9.82 -26.08
CA ASN A 213 2.85 -9.72 -24.64
C ASN A 213 3.27 -8.33 -24.16
N LYS A 214 2.36 -7.57 -23.51
CA LYS A 214 2.66 -6.23 -22.97
C LYS A 214 3.39 -5.31 -23.96
N GLY A 215 2.98 -5.33 -25.23
CA GLY A 215 3.56 -4.53 -26.31
C GLY A 215 4.96 -4.99 -26.79
N LYS A 216 5.40 -6.21 -26.47
CA LYS A 216 6.59 -6.86 -27.03
C LYS A 216 6.19 -8.11 -27.82
N HIS A 217 6.79 -8.31 -28.98
CA HIS A 217 6.65 -9.55 -29.75
C HIS A 217 7.21 -10.74 -28.94
N LEU A 218 6.56 -11.91 -29.06
CA LEU A 218 7.07 -13.16 -28.50
C LEU A 218 7.56 -14.10 -29.60
N TRP A 219 6.69 -14.38 -30.58
CA TRP A 219 6.94 -15.25 -31.74
C TRP A 219 5.82 -15.08 -32.77
N THR A 220 6.02 -15.61 -33.98
CA THR A 220 5.01 -15.65 -35.06
C THR A 220 4.82 -17.09 -35.52
N ARG A 221 3.58 -17.51 -35.77
CA ARG A 221 3.28 -18.72 -36.55
C ARG A 221 3.15 -18.31 -38.01
N GLU A 222 4.16 -18.63 -38.81
CA GLU A 222 4.19 -18.36 -40.26
C GLU A 222 3.05 -19.11 -40.99
N ALA A 223 2.61 -18.55 -42.13
CA ALA A 223 1.64 -19.20 -43.00
C ALA A 223 2.33 -20.24 -43.90
N THR A 224 1.83 -21.48 -43.92
CA THR A 224 2.39 -22.57 -44.73
C THR A 224 1.60 -22.73 -46.02
N GLU A 225 2.01 -22.03 -47.08
CA GLU A 225 1.45 -22.22 -48.41
C GLU A 225 1.95 -23.54 -49.03
N ASN A 226 1.23 -24.65 -48.76
CA ASN A 226 0.92 -25.78 -49.66
C ASN A 226 0.62 -27.08 -48.86
N ALA A 227 -0.67 -27.37 -48.64
CA ALA A 227 -1.16 -28.73 -48.36
C ALA A 227 -2.68 -28.80 -48.63
N VAL A 228 -3.07 -29.37 -49.77
CA VAL A 228 -4.49 -29.65 -50.11
C VAL A 228 -4.82 -31.08 -49.69
N ASN A 229 -6.01 -31.27 -49.11
CA ASN A 229 -6.58 -32.54 -48.62
C ASN A 229 -5.85 -33.22 -47.44
N PHE A 230 -6.58 -33.43 -46.33
CA PHE A 230 -6.92 -34.78 -45.84
C PHE A 230 -8.01 -34.69 -44.75
N LEU A 231 -9.01 -35.58 -44.80
CA LEU A 231 -10.00 -35.74 -43.73
C LEU A 231 -9.42 -36.57 -42.57
N PRO A 232 -9.83 -36.33 -41.31
CA PRO A 232 -9.31 -37.04 -40.14
C PRO A 232 -9.97 -38.42 -39.95
N THR A 233 -9.29 -39.47 -40.39
CA THR A 233 -9.64 -40.86 -40.04
C THR A 233 -9.08 -41.24 -38.67
N MET A 234 -9.85 -42.00 -37.89
CA MET A 234 -9.56 -42.37 -36.49
C MET A 234 -8.53 -43.52 -36.34
N LEU A 235 -8.10 -43.74 -35.08
CA LEU A 235 -7.46 -44.94 -34.49
C LEU A 235 -5.96 -45.23 -34.75
N ARG A 236 -5.14 -45.04 -33.70
CA ARG A 236 -4.23 -46.02 -33.02
C ARG A 236 -3.20 -45.26 -32.17
N THR A 237 -3.23 -45.27 -30.82
CA THR A 237 -2.86 -46.32 -29.84
C THR A 237 -1.37 -46.71 -29.73
N SER A 238 -0.73 -46.20 -28.67
CA SER A 238 0.13 -46.91 -27.71
C SER A 238 1.62 -47.20 -27.98
N LYS A 239 2.44 -47.00 -26.90
CA LYS A 239 3.77 -47.64 -26.58
C LYS A 239 4.97 -47.22 -27.48
N THR A 240 6.27 -47.27 -27.13
CA THR A 240 7.14 -47.52 -25.92
C THR A 240 8.61 -47.12 -26.31
N ALA A 241 9.67 -46.98 -25.49
CA ALA A 241 9.93 -46.77 -24.05
C ALA A 241 11.47 -46.65 -23.78
N LEU A 242 11.89 -46.10 -22.61
CA LEU A 242 13.27 -46.21 -22.02
C LEU A 242 14.40 -45.49 -22.84
N THR A 243 15.66 -45.24 -22.41
CA THR A 243 16.41 -45.47 -21.14
C THR A 243 17.51 -44.39 -20.91
N ALA A 244 18.35 -44.56 -19.87
CA ALA A 244 19.60 -43.83 -19.52
C ALA A 244 20.68 -43.76 -20.64
N GLY A 245 21.80 -43.00 -20.52
CA GLY A 245 22.27 -42.03 -19.50
C GLY A 245 23.81 -42.03 -19.28
N LEU A 246 24.35 -40.99 -18.62
CA LEU A 246 25.74 -40.82 -18.08
C LEU A 246 26.98 -40.86 -19.03
N ARG A 247 27.74 -39.73 -19.03
CA ARG A 247 29.23 -39.61 -19.16
C ARG A 247 29.90 -40.04 -20.49
N CYS A 248 31.13 -39.62 -20.88
CA CYS A 248 31.95 -38.39 -20.67
C CYS A 248 33.19 -38.43 -21.63
N CYS A 249 33.90 -37.30 -21.76
CA CYS A 249 35.29 -37.12 -22.28
C CYS A 249 35.54 -37.01 -23.81
N ASP A 250 36.62 -36.27 -24.13
CA ASP A 250 37.29 -35.95 -25.43
C ASP A 250 36.44 -35.34 -26.56
N GLY A 251 36.99 -34.50 -27.48
CA GLY A 251 38.38 -34.11 -27.78
C GLY A 251 38.68 -34.35 -29.27
N THR A 252 39.40 -33.54 -30.07
CA THR A 252 40.32 -32.39 -29.89
C THR A 252 40.48 -31.61 -31.24
N ILE A 253 41.47 -30.70 -31.37
CA ILE A 253 42.06 -30.13 -32.62
C ILE A 253 41.40 -28.89 -33.29
N GLY A 254 42.25 -27.94 -33.71
CA GLY A 254 42.06 -26.83 -34.69
C GLY A 254 43.38 -26.67 -35.49
N PRO A 255 43.83 -25.48 -35.98
CA PRO A 255 43.21 -24.15 -36.12
C PRO A 255 43.50 -23.49 -37.52
N ASP A 256 43.52 -22.13 -37.58
CA ASP A 256 44.37 -21.25 -38.45
C ASP A 256 44.09 -20.97 -39.96
N GLN A 257 43.81 -19.68 -40.31
CA GLN A 257 44.60 -18.77 -41.22
C GLN A 257 43.82 -17.59 -41.90
N LEU A 258 44.47 -16.41 -41.97
CA LEU A 258 44.56 -15.38 -43.07
C LEU A 258 43.28 -14.78 -43.77
N GLU A 259 43.22 -13.58 -44.38
CA GLU A 259 43.90 -12.26 -44.24
C GLU A 259 43.22 -11.18 -45.17
N VAL A 260 43.71 -9.91 -45.17
CA VAL A 260 43.72 -8.89 -46.28
C VAL A 260 42.51 -7.97 -46.59
N ALA A 261 42.72 -6.66 -46.30
CA ALA A 261 42.40 -5.41 -47.06
C ALA A 261 40.93 -5.03 -47.42
N PHE A 262 40.57 -3.79 -47.84
CA PHE A 262 41.28 -2.58 -48.35
C PHE A 262 40.81 -1.29 -47.59
N SER A 263 41.13 -0.01 -47.90
CA SER A 263 41.59 0.68 -49.13
C SER A 263 42.33 2.03 -48.88
N ALA A 264 42.44 2.88 -49.92
CA ALA A 264 43.23 4.13 -50.06
C ALA A 264 42.40 5.44 -49.84
N THR A 265 42.85 6.70 -50.01
CA THR A 265 43.75 7.29 -51.05
C THR A 265 44.28 8.72 -50.77
N GLY A 266 45.55 9.00 -51.18
CA GLY A 266 46.04 10.31 -51.74
C GLY A 266 46.39 11.48 -50.78
N SER A 267 47.33 12.41 -51.09
CA SER A 267 48.22 12.57 -52.27
C SER A 267 49.50 13.42 -51.99
N ASN A 268 50.62 12.97 -52.57
CA ASN A 268 51.98 13.51 -52.85
C ASN A 268 52.29 15.03 -52.85
N PHE A 269 53.57 15.38 -52.60
CA PHE A 269 54.41 16.24 -53.46
C PHE A 269 55.93 15.88 -53.38
N ILE A 270 56.85 16.65 -54.03
CA ILE A 270 58.08 16.12 -54.69
C ILE A 270 59.45 16.59 -54.11
N ASN A 271 60.47 15.72 -54.23
CA ASN A 271 61.90 15.93 -53.93
C ASN A 271 62.63 17.01 -54.77
N ARG A 272 63.68 17.64 -54.19
CA ARG A 272 64.94 17.96 -54.92
C ARG A 272 66.15 18.14 -53.99
N VAL A 273 67.35 17.93 -54.54
CA VAL A 273 68.65 17.94 -53.84
C VAL A 273 69.48 19.16 -54.28
N SER A 274 70.27 19.72 -53.35
CA SER A 274 71.49 20.47 -53.66
C SER A 274 72.57 20.15 -52.61
N GLN A 275 73.77 19.76 -53.08
CA GLN A 275 74.98 19.75 -52.26
C GLN A 275 75.66 21.13 -52.33
N ASN A 276 76.54 21.43 -51.36
CA ASN A 276 77.70 22.30 -51.59
C ASN A 276 78.79 22.01 -50.54
N LEU A 277 80.02 21.82 -51.01
CA LEU A 277 81.24 21.73 -50.20
C LEU A 277 81.89 23.12 -50.14
N LEU A 278 82.39 23.52 -48.97
CA LEU A 278 83.35 24.63 -48.85
C LEU A 278 84.38 24.34 -47.77
N THR A 279 85.66 24.36 -48.16
CA THR A 279 86.83 24.47 -47.28
C THR A 279 87.45 25.86 -47.41
N PRO A 280 88.09 26.35 -46.35
CA PRO A 280 89.41 27.00 -46.44
C PRO A 280 90.48 26.14 -45.71
N ASN A 281 91.76 26.05 -46.09
CA ASN A 281 92.81 27.08 -46.22
C ASN A 281 93.07 27.85 -44.90
N SER A 282 94.29 28.11 -44.42
CA SER A 282 95.68 27.66 -44.72
C SER A 282 96.59 28.10 -43.53
N SER A 283 97.95 28.10 -43.48
CA SER A 283 99.06 27.77 -44.40
C SER A 283 100.41 27.69 -43.62
N VAL A 284 101.29 26.77 -44.03
CA VAL A 284 102.77 26.91 -44.18
C VAL A 284 103.63 27.61 -43.10
N THR A 285 104.60 26.86 -42.52
CA THR A 285 106.06 27.16 -42.39
C THR A 285 106.68 26.01 -41.55
N GLU A 286 107.72 25.24 -41.90
CA GLU A 286 108.94 25.36 -42.73
C GLU A 286 110.22 25.77 -41.93
N SER A 287 111.19 24.85 -41.84
CA SER A 287 112.60 25.03 -41.42
C SER A 287 112.86 25.41 -39.94
N ALA A 288 114.05 25.23 -39.33
CA ALA A 288 115.36 24.79 -39.83
C ALA A 288 116.30 24.26 -38.71
N TYR A 289 117.38 23.54 -39.07
CA TYR A 289 118.69 23.43 -38.37
C TYR A 289 118.75 22.87 -36.92
N THR A 290 119.82 22.21 -36.43
CA THR A 290 121.05 21.62 -37.02
C THR A 290 121.55 20.49 -36.11
N PRO A 291 122.32 19.50 -36.60
CA PRO A 291 122.97 18.49 -35.76
C PRO A 291 124.25 19.03 -35.09
N ILE A 292 124.64 18.46 -33.95
CA ILE A 292 125.95 18.69 -33.32
C ILE A 292 126.82 17.42 -33.49
N GLN A 293 127.99 17.61 -34.10
CA GLN A 293 129.04 16.59 -34.25
C GLN A 293 129.88 16.47 -32.96
N ILE A 294 130.96 15.67 -33.03
CA ILE A 294 132.09 15.48 -32.08
C ILE A 294 131.97 14.17 -31.27
N ARG A 295 132.96 13.25 -31.29
CA ARG A 295 134.17 13.11 -32.13
C ARG A 295 134.74 11.70 -31.96
N SER A 296 135.08 11.02 -33.05
CA SER A 296 135.65 9.67 -33.02
C SER A 296 137.08 9.64 -32.47
N SER A 297 137.40 8.67 -31.60
CA SER A 297 138.76 8.20 -31.36
C SER A 297 138.78 6.73 -30.93
N SER A 298 139.10 5.83 -31.89
CA SER A 298 139.68 4.48 -31.72
C SER A 298 139.14 3.55 -30.61
N GLY A 299 138.39 2.48 -30.97
CA GLY A 299 137.89 1.52 -29.97
C GLY A 299 137.36 0.13 -30.36
N LEU A 300 137.30 -0.25 -31.64
CA LEU A 300 136.76 -1.54 -32.17
C LEU A 300 135.23 -1.77 -32.06
N ASP A 301 134.70 -2.49 -33.05
CA ASP A 301 133.41 -3.19 -33.20
C ASP A 301 132.12 -2.70 -32.51
N SER A 302 131.18 -2.13 -33.31
CA SER A 302 129.76 -2.60 -33.42
C SER A 302 128.87 -1.60 -34.21
N SER A 303 128.73 -1.73 -35.54
CA SER A 303 127.96 -0.77 -36.36
C SER A 303 126.54 -1.20 -36.76
N ALA A 304 125.92 -2.15 -36.04
CA ALA A 304 124.64 -2.76 -36.42
C ALA A 304 123.46 -2.42 -35.47
N GLU A 305 123.72 -1.97 -34.25
CA GLU A 305 122.68 -1.87 -33.21
C GLU A 305 121.93 -0.53 -33.21
N GLU A 306 122.61 0.59 -33.54
CA GLU A 306 121.97 1.92 -33.61
C GLU A 306 120.96 2.03 -34.77
N GLU A 307 121.28 1.49 -35.94
CA GLU A 307 120.40 1.53 -37.11
C GLU A 307 119.11 0.71 -36.87
N MET A 308 119.21 -0.43 -36.18
CA MET A 308 118.05 -1.21 -35.75
C MET A 308 117.13 -0.43 -34.79
N LEU A 309 117.69 0.40 -33.91
CA LEU A 309 116.91 1.19 -32.95
C LEU A 309 116.19 2.37 -33.60
N CYS A 310 116.83 3.09 -34.52
CA CYS A 310 116.19 4.15 -35.29
C CYS A 310 115.01 3.64 -36.14
N ASN A 311 115.18 2.51 -36.83
CA ASN A 311 114.10 1.94 -37.65
C ASN A 311 112.89 1.53 -36.79
N LYS A 312 113.10 0.92 -35.63
CA LYS A 312 112.03 0.60 -34.66
C LYS A 312 111.33 1.84 -34.11
N LEU A 313 112.05 2.94 -33.90
CA LEU A 313 111.45 4.20 -33.46
C LEU A 313 110.53 4.79 -34.54
N VAL A 314 110.97 4.78 -35.80
CA VAL A 314 110.15 5.25 -36.94
C VAL A 314 108.89 4.40 -37.09
N GLU A 315 109.01 3.08 -37.07
CA GLU A 315 107.89 2.13 -37.13
C GLU A 315 106.88 2.36 -35.99
N ALA A 316 107.35 2.51 -34.74
CA ALA A 316 106.49 2.82 -33.60
C ALA A 316 105.81 4.20 -33.73
N THR A 317 106.46 5.21 -34.31
CA THR A 317 105.84 6.52 -34.54
C THR A 317 104.77 6.48 -35.63
N THR A 318 104.97 5.74 -36.73
CA THR A 318 103.96 5.66 -37.81
C THR A 318 102.77 4.78 -37.41
N GLU A 319 102.98 3.72 -36.61
CA GLU A 319 101.90 2.96 -36.00
C GLU A 319 101.09 3.81 -35.01
N ALA A 320 101.75 4.62 -34.17
CA ALA A 320 101.08 5.55 -33.26
C ALA A 320 100.30 6.66 -33.99
N GLU A 321 100.86 7.23 -35.06
CA GLU A 321 100.19 8.22 -35.91
C GLU A 321 98.92 7.64 -36.55
N LYS A 322 99.01 6.42 -37.10
CA LYS A 322 97.90 5.68 -37.69
C LYS A 322 96.81 5.34 -36.66
N ALA A 323 97.20 4.85 -35.48
CA ALA A 323 96.26 4.54 -34.40
C ALA A 323 95.53 5.79 -33.88
N LYS A 324 96.22 6.94 -33.85
CA LYS A 324 95.65 8.25 -33.50
C LYS A 324 94.63 8.73 -34.54
N ASP A 325 94.90 8.53 -35.83
CA ASP A 325 93.95 8.87 -36.91
C ASP A 325 92.74 7.92 -36.95
N GLU A 326 92.94 6.62 -36.71
CA GLU A 326 91.86 5.62 -36.58
C GLU A 326 90.95 5.93 -35.39
N ALA A 327 91.51 6.26 -34.22
CA ALA A 327 90.75 6.69 -33.05
C ALA A 327 89.99 8.02 -33.27
N PHE A 328 90.54 8.93 -34.08
CA PHE A 328 89.84 10.17 -34.46
C PHE A 328 88.65 9.90 -35.38
N ALA A 329 88.78 8.97 -36.33
CA ALA A 329 87.68 8.53 -37.19
C ALA A 329 86.55 7.83 -36.40
N GLU A 330 86.89 6.94 -35.46
CA GLU A 330 85.91 6.31 -34.56
C GLU A 330 85.17 7.35 -33.72
N LEU A 331 85.88 8.33 -33.16
CA LEU A 331 85.28 9.43 -32.39
C LEU A 331 84.33 10.30 -33.22
N LEU A 332 84.60 10.46 -34.52
CA LEU A 332 83.73 11.22 -35.44
C LEU A 332 82.42 10.46 -35.74
N GLU A 333 82.49 9.17 -36.09
CA GLU A 333 81.30 8.35 -36.34
C GLU A 333 80.49 8.12 -35.07
N ARG A 334 81.15 7.94 -33.92
CA ARG A 334 80.49 7.91 -32.62
C ARG A 334 79.69 9.20 -32.38
N ARG A 335 80.26 10.37 -32.64
CA ARG A 335 79.55 11.66 -32.52
C ARG A 335 78.37 11.76 -33.50
N ARG A 336 78.47 11.20 -34.70
CA ARG A 336 77.37 11.14 -35.68
C ARG A 336 76.22 10.28 -35.14
N LEU A 337 76.53 9.09 -34.64
CA LEU A 337 75.55 8.17 -34.04
C LEU A 337 74.92 8.74 -32.76
N GLU A 338 75.70 9.39 -31.89
CA GLU A 338 75.19 10.11 -30.71
C GLU A 338 74.20 11.24 -31.11
N SER A 339 74.46 11.94 -32.23
CA SER A 339 73.56 12.97 -32.75
C SER A 339 72.25 12.38 -33.29
N GLU A 340 72.33 11.27 -34.04
CA GLU A 340 71.19 10.53 -34.59
C GLU A 340 70.31 9.92 -33.48
N ALA A 341 70.94 9.43 -32.40
CA ALA A 341 70.27 8.96 -31.19
C ALA A 341 69.54 10.10 -30.44
N VAL A 342 70.11 11.31 -30.38
CA VAL A 342 69.44 12.48 -29.80
C VAL A 342 68.25 12.92 -30.66
N GLU A 343 68.36 12.93 -31.99
CA GLU A 343 67.23 13.30 -32.86
C GLU A 343 66.07 12.30 -32.75
N THR A 344 66.37 10.99 -32.75
CA THR A 344 65.35 9.94 -32.57
C THR A 344 64.71 9.98 -31.17
N MET A 345 65.49 10.19 -30.10
CA MET A 345 64.94 10.42 -28.76
C MET A 345 64.00 11.64 -28.71
N ASN A 346 64.34 12.73 -29.40
CA ASN A 346 63.49 13.92 -29.45
C ASN A 346 62.17 13.66 -30.20
N LYS A 347 62.20 12.86 -31.28
CA LYS A 347 60.99 12.40 -31.98
C LYS A 347 60.10 11.53 -31.06
N VAL A 348 60.69 10.59 -30.32
CA VAL A 348 59.97 9.75 -29.34
C VAL A 348 59.27 10.60 -28.28
N LYS A 349 59.98 11.56 -27.67
CA LYS A 349 59.39 12.52 -26.70
C LYS A 349 58.25 13.35 -27.30
N GLY A 350 58.35 13.70 -28.59
CA GLY A 350 57.27 14.37 -29.32
C GLY A 350 56.01 13.52 -29.45
N PHE A 351 56.15 12.23 -29.77
CA PHE A 351 55.03 11.28 -29.82
C PHE A 351 54.46 10.96 -28.43
N GLU A 352 55.32 10.80 -27.42
CA GLU A 352 54.91 10.60 -26.02
C GLU A 352 54.03 11.76 -25.53
N ALA A 353 54.49 13.00 -25.70
CA ALA A 353 53.72 14.20 -25.36
C ALA A 353 52.42 14.36 -26.19
N ALA A 354 52.36 13.83 -27.41
CA ALA A 354 51.12 13.77 -28.20
C ALA A 354 50.14 12.72 -27.66
N CYS A 355 50.64 11.54 -27.29
CA CYS A 355 49.86 10.46 -26.68
C CYS A 355 49.23 10.91 -25.35
N THR A 356 49.99 11.59 -24.49
CA THR A 356 49.47 12.14 -23.22
C THR A 356 48.32 13.13 -23.44
N ARG A 357 48.40 14.00 -24.46
CA ARG A 357 47.31 14.93 -24.81
C ARG A 357 46.06 14.21 -25.35
N GLU A 358 46.25 13.21 -26.19
CA GLU A 358 45.15 12.37 -26.72
C GLU A 358 44.43 11.63 -25.58
N VAL A 359 45.17 11.08 -24.61
CA VAL A 359 44.59 10.44 -23.41
C VAL A 359 43.84 11.46 -22.55
N GLN A 360 44.37 12.66 -22.33
CA GLN A 360 43.68 13.70 -21.57
C GLN A 360 42.35 14.10 -22.23
N LEU A 361 42.35 14.37 -23.54
CA LEU A 361 41.13 14.73 -24.29
C LEU A 361 40.07 13.61 -24.26
N ARG A 362 40.50 12.35 -24.28
CA ARG A 362 39.58 11.20 -24.13
C ARG A 362 38.93 11.15 -22.76
N ASN A 363 39.69 11.39 -21.69
CA ASN A 363 39.14 11.45 -20.33
C ASN A 363 38.13 12.60 -20.19
N GLU A 364 38.47 13.80 -20.69
CA GLU A 364 37.57 14.97 -20.68
C GLU A 364 36.25 14.70 -21.44
N ILE A 365 36.31 13.95 -22.54
CA ILE A 365 35.12 13.51 -23.30
C ILE A 365 34.34 12.43 -22.53
N GLU A 366 35.00 11.46 -21.89
CA GLU A 366 34.34 10.39 -21.14
C GLU A 366 33.64 10.90 -19.88
N ASP A 367 34.21 11.89 -19.19
CA ASP A 367 33.59 12.62 -18.08
C ASP A 367 32.36 13.42 -18.57
N ALA A 368 32.48 14.14 -19.69
CA ALA A 368 31.36 14.88 -20.28
C ALA A 368 30.20 13.96 -20.70
N VAL A 369 30.51 12.83 -21.36
CA VAL A 369 29.52 11.81 -21.74
C VAL A 369 28.90 11.15 -20.50
N SER A 370 29.67 10.90 -19.45
CA SER A 370 29.17 10.34 -18.19
C SER A 370 28.21 11.30 -17.47
N SER A 371 28.51 12.61 -17.47
CA SER A 371 27.64 13.67 -16.95
C SER A 371 26.31 13.73 -17.73
N ILE A 372 26.38 13.83 -19.06
CA ILE A 372 25.20 13.87 -19.95
C ILE A 372 24.31 12.62 -19.74
N ARG A 373 24.92 11.43 -19.62
CA ARG A 373 24.21 10.18 -19.33
C ARG A 373 23.51 10.22 -17.97
N GLN A 374 24.12 10.82 -16.94
CA GLN A 374 23.51 10.94 -15.62
C GLN A 374 22.30 11.90 -15.65
N ASP A 375 22.39 13.02 -16.36
CA ASP A 375 21.26 13.95 -16.49
C ASP A 375 20.13 13.39 -17.37
N GLN A 376 20.46 12.64 -18.43
CA GLN A 376 19.45 11.90 -19.20
C GLN A 376 18.71 10.88 -18.32
N GLN A 377 19.40 10.20 -17.39
CA GLN A 377 18.77 9.27 -16.45
C GLN A 377 17.82 9.98 -15.48
N LYS A 378 18.24 11.13 -14.89
CA LYS A 378 17.37 11.96 -14.03
C LYS A 378 16.10 12.40 -14.76
N LEU A 379 16.22 12.82 -16.02
CA LEU A 379 15.09 13.24 -16.86
C LEU A 379 14.14 12.08 -17.22
N LEU A 380 14.66 10.85 -17.36
CA LEU A 380 13.83 9.66 -17.55
C LEU A 380 13.05 9.32 -16.27
N GLU A 381 13.70 9.39 -15.10
CA GLU A 381 13.07 9.12 -13.80
C GLU A 381 11.94 10.14 -13.50
N GLN A 382 12.20 11.44 -13.67
CA GLN A 382 11.17 12.49 -13.57
C GLN A 382 10.00 12.26 -14.55
N ARG A 383 10.29 11.83 -15.78
CA ARG A 383 9.28 11.52 -16.78
C ARG A 383 8.42 10.31 -16.41
N GLU A 384 8.99 9.28 -15.78
CA GLU A 384 8.23 8.14 -15.26
C GLU A 384 7.40 8.50 -14.03
N GLU A 385 7.89 9.37 -13.14
CA GLU A 385 7.12 9.89 -12.00
C GLU A 385 5.90 10.70 -12.45
N VAL A 386 6.09 11.70 -13.32
CA VAL A 386 5.01 12.52 -13.88
C VAL A 386 4.01 11.68 -14.67
N SER A 387 4.49 10.70 -15.45
CA SER A 387 3.63 9.72 -16.11
C SER A 387 2.82 8.89 -15.10
N GLY A 388 3.45 8.45 -14.00
CA GLY A 388 2.80 7.73 -12.93
C GLY A 388 1.67 8.53 -12.27
N GLU A 389 1.89 9.82 -12.01
CA GLU A 389 0.87 10.71 -11.43
C GLU A 389 -0.27 11.01 -12.43
N LEU A 390 0.04 11.19 -13.72
CA LEU A 390 -0.98 11.29 -14.75
C LEU A 390 -1.85 10.02 -14.80
N HIS A 391 -1.26 8.82 -14.67
CA HIS A 391 -2.01 7.57 -14.60
C HIS A 391 -2.77 7.37 -13.28
N ARG A 392 -2.42 8.05 -12.18
CA ARG A 392 -3.21 8.07 -10.92
C ARG A 392 -4.41 9.00 -11.09
N THR A 393 -4.17 10.25 -11.49
CA THR A 393 -5.21 11.27 -11.70
C THR A 393 -6.24 10.86 -12.75
N MET A 394 -5.83 10.29 -13.89
CA MET A 394 -6.78 9.77 -14.90
C MET A 394 -7.70 8.67 -14.37
N ARG A 395 -7.19 7.76 -13.53
CA ARG A 395 -8.04 6.73 -12.88
C ARG A 395 -9.01 7.34 -11.87
N ASN A 396 -8.56 8.34 -11.10
CA ASN A 396 -9.42 9.06 -10.16
C ASN A 396 -10.55 9.79 -10.90
N VAL A 397 -10.26 10.45 -12.02
CA VAL A 397 -11.28 11.09 -12.88
C VAL A 397 -12.28 10.08 -13.43
N ALA A 398 -11.83 8.92 -13.92
CA ALA A 398 -12.73 7.87 -14.42
C ALA A 398 -13.64 7.28 -13.32
N VAL A 399 -13.13 7.13 -12.09
CA VAL A 399 -13.93 6.70 -10.93
C VAL A 399 -14.94 7.79 -10.51
N LEU A 400 -14.58 9.07 -10.59
CA LEU A 400 -15.48 10.17 -10.30
C LEU A 400 -16.59 10.30 -11.35
N ASP A 401 -16.28 10.23 -12.64
CA ASP A 401 -17.26 10.22 -13.73
C ASP A 401 -18.25 9.04 -13.60
N SER A 402 -17.75 7.84 -13.33
CA SER A 402 -18.60 6.67 -13.07
C SER A 402 -19.53 6.86 -11.86
N ARG A 403 -19.08 7.55 -10.79
CA ARG A 403 -19.91 7.89 -9.62
C ARG A 403 -20.94 8.96 -9.93
N VAL A 404 -20.61 9.97 -10.74
CA VAL A 404 -21.55 11.00 -11.19
C VAL A 404 -22.64 10.39 -12.07
N GLN A 405 -22.28 9.52 -13.01
CA GLN A 405 -23.25 8.79 -13.84
C GLN A 405 -24.18 7.90 -13.01
N GLU A 406 -23.65 7.21 -12.00
CA GLU A 406 -24.47 6.38 -11.10
C GLU A 406 -25.39 7.24 -10.21
N ALA A 407 -24.91 8.37 -9.67
CA ALA A 407 -25.71 9.30 -8.89
C ALA A 407 -26.86 9.91 -9.73
N ASN A 408 -26.56 10.32 -10.97
CA ASN A 408 -27.57 10.84 -11.91
C ASN A 408 -28.63 9.77 -12.24
N ALA A 409 -28.22 8.51 -12.45
CA ALA A 409 -29.15 7.40 -12.69
C ALA A 409 -30.08 7.16 -11.49
N ARG A 410 -29.53 7.16 -10.26
CA ARG A 410 -30.34 7.08 -9.02
C ARG A 410 -31.30 8.25 -8.88
N GLN A 411 -30.87 9.48 -9.21
CA GLN A 411 -31.72 10.67 -9.15
C GLN A 411 -32.91 10.58 -10.12
N VAL A 412 -32.70 10.06 -11.34
CA VAL A 412 -33.76 9.86 -12.33
C VAL A 412 -34.79 8.83 -11.86
N GLU A 413 -34.35 7.70 -11.31
CA GLU A 413 -35.29 6.67 -10.82
C GLU A 413 -36.03 7.13 -9.55
N ALA A 414 -35.35 7.78 -8.61
CA ALA A 414 -36.00 8.37 -7.43
C ALA A 414 -37.04 9.45 -7.82
N ALA A 415 -36.78 10.26 -8.86
CA ALA A 415 -37.74 11.21 -9.40
C ALA A 415 -38.94 10.53 -10.10
N ARG A 416 -38.77 9.31 -10.62
CA ARG A 416 -39.84 8.48 -11.17
C ARG A 416 -40.70 7.87 -10.07
N GLU A 417 -40.09 7.29 -9.04
CA GLU A 417 -40.79 6.75 -7.87
C GLU A 417 -41.57 7.84 -7.13
N LEU A 418 -40.99 9.03 -6.95
CA LEU A 418 -41.67 10.18 -6.35
C LEU A 418 -42.97 10.53 -7.09
N ARG A 419 -42.99 10.47 -8.43
CA ARG A 419 -44.21 10.72 -9.23
C ARG A 419 -45.28 9.64 -9.01
N LEU A 420 -44.88 8.37 -8.88
CA LEU A 420 -45.79 7.26 -8.58
C LEU A 420 -46.40 7.41 -7.17
N ILE A 421 -45.57 7.77 -6.18
CA ILE A 421 -46.01 8.03 -4.80
C ILE A 421 -46.94 9.25 -4.76
N GLN A 422 -46.63 10.33 -5.48
CA GLN A 422 -47.49 11.52 -5.58
C GLN A 422 -48.86 11.19 -6.21
N ALA A 423 -48.90 10.34 -7.23
CA ALA A 423 -50.15 9.87 -7.83
C ALA A 423 -50.98 9.00 -6.84
N SER A 424 -50.32 8.09 -6.12
CA SER A 424 -50.97 7.26 -5.08
C SER A 424 -51.50 8.11 -3.90
N LEU A 425 -50.73 9.11 -3.46
CA LEU A 425 -51.20 10.06 -2.45
C LEU A 425 -52.38 10.90 -2.95
N ALA A 426 -52.47 11.20 -4.25
CA ALA A 426 -53.61 11.89 -4.82
C ALA A 426 -54.89 11.03 -4.79
N THR A 427 -54.82 9.75 -5.17
CA THR A 427 -55.99 8.84 -5.12
C THR A 427 -56.42 8.55 -3.68
N LEU A 428 -55.47 8.30 -2.76
CA LEU A 428 -55.76 8.11 -1.34
C LEU A 428 -56.37 9.37 -0.70
N ARG A 429 -56.00 10.58 -1.13
CA ARG A 429 -56.66 11.83 -0.68
C ARG A 429 -58.11 11.94 -1.17
N VAL A 430 -58.46 11.40 -2.34
CA VAL A 430 -59.84 11.35 -2.84
C VAL A 430 -60.67 10.35 -2.04
N GLU A 431 -60.18 9.11 -1.85
CA GLU A 431 -60.88 8.10 -1.06
C GLU A 431 -61.01 8.52 0.42
N ARG A 432 -60.00 9.17 1.02
CA ARG A 432 -60.10 9.72 2.39
C ARG A 432 -61.17 10.82 2.49
N LYS A 433 -61.42 11.62 1.45
CA LYS A 433 -62.54 12.58 1.41
C LYS A 433 -63.90 11.87 1.30
N LYS A 434 -64.00 10.83 0.48
CA LYS A 434 -65.20 10.01 0.29
C LYS A 434 -65.60 9.27 1.57
N ILE A 435 -64.66 8.62 2.24
CA ILE A 435 -64.86 7.95 3.54
C ILE A 435 -65.26 8.97 4.62
N ARG A 436 -64.63 10.17 4.65
CA ARG A 436 -65.08 11.26 5.54
C ARG A 436 -66.53 11.64 5.28
N ARG A 437 -66.93 11.89 4.02
CA ARG A 437 -68.33 12.24 3.69
C ARG A 437 -69.31 11.15 4.14
N GLN A 438 -68.98 9.88 3.94
CA GLN A 438 -69.80 8.75 4.41
C GLN A 438 -69.88 8.68 5.95
N ARG A 439 -68.76 8.89 6.66
CA ARG A 439 -68.74 8.99 8.12
C ARG A 439 -69.60 10.15 8.62
N ASP A 440 -69.53 11.29 7.94
CA ASP A 440 -70.22 12.52 8.35
C ASP A 440 -71.74 12.41 8.07
N GLU A 441 -72.14 11.76 6.96
CA GLU A 441 -73.52 11.33 6.71
C GLU A 441 -74.05 10.34 7.77
N VAL A 442 -73.22 9.39 8.22
CA VAL A 442 -73.57 8.44 9.29
C VAL A 442 -73.64 9.13 10.66
N MET A 443 -72.74 10.07 10.95
CA MET A 443 -72.77 10.88 12.18
C MET A 443 -74.02 11.76 12.23
N GLN A 444 -74.39 12.43 11.14
CA GLN A 444 -75.61 13.24 11.08
C GLN A 444 -76.87 12.38 11.32
N ARG A 445 -76.90 11.15 10.79
CA ARG A 445 -77.96 10.18 11.11
C ARG A 445 -77.91 9.73 12.57
N LEU A 446 -76.73 9.47 13.12
CA LEU A 446 -76.55 9.10 14.53
C LEU A 446 -76.99 10.22 15.49
N GLU A 447 -76.78 11.47 15.12
CA GLU A 447 -77.20 12.66 15.87
C GLU A 447 -78.71 12.90 15.77
N GLN A 448 -79.32 12.66 14.60
CA GLN A 448 -80.78 12.56 14.48
C GLN A 448 -81.33 11.45 15.39
N TRP A 449 -80.74 10.26 15.39
CA TRP A 449 -81.17 9.15 16.26
C TRP A 449 -80.97 9.45 17.75
N LYS A 450 -79.87 10.12 18.13
CA LYS A 450 -79.68 10.64 19.50
C LYS A 450 -80.76 11.66 19.88
N SER A 451 -81.15 12.55 18.97
CA SER A 451 -82.22 13.52 19.25
C SER A 451 -83.60 12.89 19.50
N TYR A 452 -83.85 11.68 18.99
CA TYR A 452 -85.03 10.87 19.33
C TYR A 452 -84.85 10.00 20.58
N GLY A 453 -83.63 9.81 21.09
CA GLY A 453 -83.31 8.90 22.20
C GLY A 453 -82.93 9.58 23.53
N GLN A 454 -82.82 10.90 23.59
CA GLN A 454 -82.18 11.58 24.73
C GLN A 454 -83.14 11.89 25.89
N VAL A 455 -83.64 10.85 26.55
CA VAL A 455 -84.15 10.93 27.94
C VAL A 455 -83.20 10.16 28.85
N GLY A 456 -82.27 10.89 29.48
CA GLY A 456 -81.51 10.45 30.65
C GLY A 456 -80.31 9.51 30.42
N ALA A 457 -79.12 10.09 30.26
CA ALA A 457 -77.87 9.57 30.83
C ALA A 457 -76.82 10.69 30.88
N SER A 458 -76.06 10.76 31.97
CA SER A 458 -75.05 11.81 32.23
C SER A 458 -73.65 11.24 32.38
N ASN A 459 -72.64 12.03 32.01
CA ASN A 459 -71.23 11.93 32.40
C ASN A 459 -70.50 10.61 32.07
N TYR A 460 -69.40 10.71 31.33
CA TYR A 460 -68.09 10.38 31.90
C TYR A 460 -67.01 11.18 31.14
N ASP A 461 -66.29 11.99 31.90
CA ASP A 461 -65.14 12.77 31.42
C ASP A 461 -63.86 12.19 32.05
N ASN A 462 -62.72 12.47 31.41
CA ASN A 462 -61.37 12.36 31.97
C ASN A 462 -60.82 10.96 32.39
N PHE A 463 -59.70 10.56 31.76
CA PHE A 463 -58.59 9.96 32.52
C PHE A 463 -57.22 10.38 31.95
N GLY A 464 -56.33 10.86 32.82
CA GLY A 464 -54.93 11.21 32.51
C GLY A 464 -53.99 9.99 32.55
N LEU A 465 -52.81 10.05 31.95
CA LEU A 465 -51.58 10.72 32.45
C LEU A 465 -50.69 9.74 33.25
N PHE A 466 -49.39 9.77 32.91
CA PHE A 466 -48.24 8.97 33.36
C PHE A 466 -48.21 8.43 34.80
N SER A 467 -47.60 7.25 34.95
CA SER A 467 -46.91 6.79 36.15
C SER A 467 -45.68 5.97 35.73
N ASP A 468 -44.55 6.13 36.42
CA ASP A 468 -43.26 5.61 35.98
C ASP A 468 -43.08 4.10 36.17
N SER A 469 -42.66 3.45 35.08
CA SER A 469 -41.88 2.22 35.08
C SER A 469 -41.04 2.25 33.80
N GLU A 470 -39.72 2.00 33.88
CA GLU A 470 -38.83 2.03 32.71
C GLU A 470 -38.97 0.76 31.86
N GLU A 471 -40.17 0.57 31.30
CA GLU A 471 -40.38 -0.37 30.20
C GLU A 471 -39.74 0.19 28.91
N LEU A 472 -39.06 -0.68 28.17
CA LEU A 472 -38.37 -0.34 26.93
C LEU A 472 -39.34 0.32 25.94
N THR A 473 -39.12 1.58 25.59
CA THR A 473 -40.07 2.35 24.78
C THR A 473 -40.13 1.82 23.34
N GLU A 474 -41.32 1.41 22.88
CA GLU A 474 -41.54 1.09 21.47
C GLU A 474 -41.83 2.38 20.67
N PHE A 475 -41.01 2.65 19.65
CA PHE A 475 -41.12 3.79 18.75
C PHE A 475 -41.63 3.35 17.37
N CYS A 476 -42.42 4.20 16.70
CA CYS A 476 -42.86 3.94 15.33
C CYS A 476 -41.88 4.54 14.30
N LEU A 477 -41.99 4.11 13.03
CA LEU A 477 -41.10 4.60 11.96
C LEU A 477 -41.12 6.14 11.84
N SER A 478 -42.29 6.78 11.96
CA SER A 478 -42.41 8.24 11.84
C SER A 478 -41.74 9.04 12.96
N ASP A 479 -41.54 8.44 14.15
CA ASP A 479 -40.78 9.06 15.23
C ASP A 479 -39.30 9.14 14.85
N LEU A 480 -38.75 8.03 14.36
CA LEU A 480 -37.35 7.93 13.92
C LEU A 480 -37.08 8.73 12.65
N GLU A 481 -38.02 8.78 11.71
CA GLU A 481 -37.93 9.62 10.51
C GLU A 481 -37.91 11.11 10.90
N SER A 482 -38.73 11.51 11.86
CA SER A 482 -38.76 12.88 12.37
C SER A 482 -37.46 13.23 13.13
N ALA A 483 -36.97 12.33 13.99
CA ALA A 483 -35.73 12.51 14.76
C ALA A 483 -34.45 12.55 13.91
N THR A 484 -34.45 11.96 12.70
CA THR A 484 -33.26 11.81 11.83
C THR A 484 -33.37 12.52 10.47
N CYS A 485 -34.41 13.34 10.27
CA CYS A 485 -34.74 13.96 8.98
C CYS A 485 -34.80 12.93 7.83
N ASN A 486 -35.66 11.92 7.98
CA ASN A 486 -35.83 10.77 7.08
C ASN A 486 -34.55 9.94 6.87
N PHE A 487 -33.80 9.69 7.96
CA PHE A 487 -32.50 8.98 7.93
C PHE A 487 -31.48 9.63 6.99
N SER A 488 -31.41 10.96 6.99
CA SER A 488 -30.47 11.72 6.17
C SER A 488 -29.01 11.35 6.47
N GLU A 489 -28.20 11.20 5.42
CA GLU A 489 -26.75 10.99 5.56
C GLU A 489 -26.06 12.14 6.32
N SER A 490 -26.66 13.34 6.40
CA SER A 490 -26.15 14.45 7.23
C SER A 490 -26.23 14.20 8.74
N PHE A 491 -27.08 13.28 9.19
CA PHE A 491 -27.22 12.87 10.59
C PHE A 491 -26.49 11.56 10.89
N LYS A 492 -25.85 10.94 9.90
CA LYS A 492 -25.22 9.63 10.01
C LYS A 492 -23.87 9.72 10.72
N ILE A 493 -23.77 9.07 11.87
CA ILE A 493 -22.56 9.02 12.70
C ILE A 493 -21.75 7.73 12.50
N GLY A 494 -22.32 6.69 11.89
CA GLY A 494 -21.63 5.44 11.59
C GLY A 494 -22.28 4.59 10.51
N SER A 495 -21.49 3.70 9.91
CA SER A 495 -21.94 2.70 8.93
C SER A 495 -21.08 1.45 9.07
N GLY A 496 -21.71 0.27 9.16
CA GLY A 496 -21.01 -1.00 9.35
C GLY A 496 -21.75 -2.18 8.75
N VAL A 497 -21.23 -3.39 8.92
CA VAL A 497 -21.80 -4.63 8.34
C VAL A 497 -23.24 -4.91 8.79
N PHE A 498 -23.60 -4.44 9.99
CA PHE A 498 -24.91 -4.67 10.60
C PHE A 498 -25.97 -3.63 10.22
N GLY A 499 -25.57 -2.42 9.81
CA GLY A 499 -26.48 -1.30 9.57
C GLY A 499 -25.82 0.08 9.55
N CYS A 500 -26.65 1.12 9.66
CA CYS A 500 -26.23 2.51 9.76
C CYS A 500 -26.66 3.09 11.11
N VAL A 501 -25.83 3.97 11.69
CA VAL A 501 -26.14 4.66 12.96
C VAL A 501 -26.29 6.16 12.68
N TYR A 502 -27.41 6.73 13.13
CA TYR A 502 -27.75 8.14 12.97
C TYR A 502 -27.83 8.80 14.35
N LYS A 503 -27.37 10.06 14.47
CA LYS A 503 -27.80 10.92 15.56
C LYS A 503 -29.24 11.36 15.30
N GLY A 504 -30.05 11.43 16.34
CA GLY A 504 -31.31 12.17 16.31
C GLY A 504 -31.58 12.92 17.61
N GLU A 505 -32.65 13.70 17.64
CA GLU A 505 -33.23 14.24 18.87
C GLU A 505 -34.64 13.64 19.03
N LEU A 506 -34.92 13.04 20.20
CA LEU A 506 -36.16 12.30 20.43
C LEU A 506 -36.54 12.43 21.92
N LEU A 507 -37.77 12.87 22.22
CA LEU A 507 -38.21 13.20 23.59
C LEU A 507 -37.27 14.21 24.29
N ASP A 508 -36.87 15.27 23.56
CA ASP A 508 -35.96 16.34 23.99
C ASP A 508 -34.57 15.91 24.49
N ARG A 509 -34.11 14.72 24.05
CA ARG A 509 -32.77 14.17 24.32
C ARG A 509 -32.08 13.68 23.05
N SER A 510 -30.77 13.91 22.97
CA SER A 510 -29.93 13.39 21.88
C SER A 510 -29.81 11.87 21.96
N VAL A 511 -30.14 11.19 20.86
CA VAL A 511 -30.13 9.73 20.76
C VAL A 511 -29.26 9.23 19.61
N ALA A 512 -28.77 7.99 19.74
CA ALA A 512 -28.14 7.25 18.66
C ALA A 512 -29.12 6.17 18.15
N ILE A 513 -29.48 6.22 16.87
CA ILE A 513 -30.47 5.33 16.23
C ILE A 513 -29.73 4.38 15.27
N LYS A 514 -29.59 3.12 15.69
CA LYS A 514 -28.93 2.02 14.95
C LYS A 514 -29.98 1.31 14.09
N LYS A 515 -30.02 1.64 12.79
CA LYS A 515 -30.94 1.05 11.80
C LYS A 515 -30.29 -0.15 11.11
N LEU A 516 -30.82 -1.34 11.35
CA LEU A 516 -30.27 -2.61 10.85
C LEU A 516 -30.72 -2.90 9.42
N HIS A 517 -29.96 -3.71 8.69
CA HIS A 517 -30.29 -4.06 7.29
C HIS A 517 -31.45 -5.08 7.21
N PRO A 518 -32.62 -4.72 6.62
CA PRO A 518 -33.85 -5.51 6.76
C PRO A 518 -33.87 -6.85 6.02
N PHE A 519 -32.99 -7.04 5.04
CA PHE A 519 -32.88 -8.29 4.26
C PHE A 519 -31.91 -9.31 4.86
N ASN A 520 -31.24 -8.98 5.97
CA ASN A 520 -30.34 -9.89 6.66
C ASN A 520 -31.11 -10.71 7.72
N ILE A 521 -31.29 -12.01 7.49
CA ILE A 521 -31.91 -12.95 8.46
C ILE A 521 -31.22 -12.85 9.83
N ARG A 522 -29.89 -12.67 9.81
CA ARG A 522 -29.06 -12.52 11.00
C ARG A 522 -29.37 -11.23 11.76
N GLY A 523 -29.66 -10.13 11.06
CA GLY A 523 -29.98 -8.83 11.66
C GLY A 523 -31.28 -8.83 12.50
N ARG A 524 -32.26 -9.69 12.16
CA ARG A 524 -33.45 -9.89 13.02
C ARG A 524 -33.13 -10.63 14.33
N LEU A 525 -32.22 -11.60 14.28
CA LEU A 525 -31.76 -12.32 15.48
C LEU A 525 -30.92 -11.39 16.35
N GLU A 526 -29.99 -10.64 15.75
CA GLU A 526 -29.15 -9.64 16.43
C GLU A 526 -30.03 -8.54 17.09
N PHE A 527 -31.07 -8.05 16.41
CA PHE A 527 -32.08 -7.14 16.98
C PHE A 527 -32.80 -7.73 18.21
N GLN A 528 -33.39 -8.93 18.06
CA GLN A 528 -34.15 -9.58 19.13
C GLN A 528 -33.25 -9.87 20.34
N GLN A 529 -32.01 -10.28 20.10
CA GLN A 529 -31.05 -10.61 21.14
C GLN A 529 -30.51 -9.38 21.88
N GLU A 530 -30.22 -8.30 21.16
CA GLU A 530 -29.78 -7.03 21.76
C GLU A 530 -30.90 -6.41 22.62
N VAL A 531 -32.15 -6.46 22.16
CA VAL A 531 -33.35 -6.11 22.96
C VAL A 531 -33.49 -7.02 24.19
N GLN A 532 -33.42 -8.35 24.03
CA GLN A 532 -33.58 -9.32 25.12
C GLN A 532 -32.51 -9.20 26.22
N ILE A 533 -31.31 -8.71 25.88
CA ILE A 533 -30.21 -8.51 26.83
C ILE A 533 -30.31 -7.13 27.49
N LEU A 534 -30.42 -6.04 26.71
CA LEU A 534 -30.36 -4.69 27.28
C LEU A 534 -31.64 -4.29 28.04
N SER A 535 -32.77 -4.97 27.82
CA SER A 535 -33.96 -4.85 28.68
C SER A 535 -33.82 -5.53 30.06
N LYS A 536 -32.67 -6.16 30.36
CA LYS A 536 -32.44 -6.92 31.61
C LYS A 536 -31.13 -6.56 32.31
N VAL A 537 -30.35 -5.64 31.76
CA VAL A 537 -28.98 -5.34 32.20
C VAL A 537 -28.79 -3.84 32.23
N GLU A 538 -28.65 -3.28 33.43
CA GLU A 538 -28.33 -1.88 33.66
C GLU A 538 -26.99 -1.77 34.41
N HIS A 539 -26.07 -0.96 33.89
CA HIS A 539 -24.77 -0.74 34.51
C HIS A 539 -24.13 0.56 33.99
N PRO A 540 -23.46 1.38 34.83
CA PRO A 540 -22.90 2.68 34.41
C PRO A 540 -21.90 2.63 33.24
N HIS A 541 -21.31 1.46 32.97
CA HIS A 541 -20.31 1.24 31.93
C HIS A 541 -20.81 0.32 30.78
N LEU A 542 -22.13 0.21 30.61
CA LEU A 542 -22.78 -0.37 29.42
C LEU A 542 -23.66 0.72 28.76
N VAL A 543 -23.84 0.67 27.45
CA VAL A 543 -24.65 1.64 26.71
C VAL A 543 -26.14 1.37 26.94
N THR A 544 -26.85 2.37 27.45
CA THR A 544 -28.29 2.30 27.77
C THR A 544 -29.13 2.27 26.49
N LEU A 545 -29.97 1.23 26.35
CA LEU A 545 -31.00 1.13 25.33
C LEU A 545 -32.26 1.87 25.82
N ILE A 546 -32.63 2.96 25.15
CA ILE A 546 -33.81 3.78 25.48
C ILE A 546 -35.09 3.16 24.90
N GLY A 547 -34.98 2.53 23.73
CA GLY A 547 -36.14 1.97 23.04
C GLY A 547 -35.80 1.23 21.74
N ALA A 548 -36.84 0.71 21.10
CA ALA A 548 -36.73 -0.05 19.86
C ALA A 548 -37.89 0.28 18.91
N CYS A 549 -37.65 0.15 17.60
CA CYS A 549 -38.66 0.24 16.56
C CYS A 549 -38.64 -1.06 15.74
N PRO A 550 -39.54 -2.02 16.02
CA PRO A 550 -39.61 -3.29 15.30
C PRO A 550 -39.96 -3.11 13.81
N GLU A 551 -40.79 -2.12 13.48
CA GLU A 551 -41.17 -1.74 12.11
C GLU A 551 -39.93 -1.40 11.25
N ALA A 552 -39.03 -0.58 11.79
CA ALA A 552 -37.82 -0.13 11.11
C ALA A 552 -36.57 -1.00 11.40
N LEU A 553 -36.72 -2.09 12.17
CA LEU A 553 -35.61 -2.89 12.75
C LEU A 553 -34.48 -1.99 13.31
N SER A 554 -34.88 -1.00 14.12
CA SER A 554 -34.00 0.07 14.59
C SER A 554 -33.96 0.13 16.12
N LEU A 555 -32.77 0.35 16.69
CA LEU A 555 -32.54 0.42 18.13
C LEU A 555 -32.11 1.83 18.52
N VAL A 556 -32.65 2.34 19.64
CA VAL A 556 -32.46 3.71 20.11
C VAL A 556 -31.69 3.70 21.43
N TYR A 557 -30.51 4.32 21.43
CA TYR A 557 -29.60 4.40 22.58
C TYR A 557 -29.36 5.85 22.99
N GLU A 558 -28.76 6.06 24.16
CA GLU A 558 -28.11 7.33 24.50
C GLU A 558 -27.07 7.74 23.44
N TYR A 559 -26.94 9.05 23.19
CA TYR A 559 -25.92 9.57 22.29
C TYR A 559 -24.56 9.75 22.99
N MET A 560 -23.51 9.12 22.45
CA MET A 560 -22.15 9.14 22.99
C MET A 560 -21.28 10.15 22.23
N PRO A 561 -21.11 11.39 22.70
CA PRO A 561 -20.64 12.51 21.88
C PRO A 561 -19.15 12.44 21.50
N ASN A 562 -18.32 11.76 22.29
CA ASN A 562 -16.88 11.63 21.97
C ASN A 562 -16.59 10.48 21.00
N GLY A 563 -17.55 9.61 20.69
CA GLY A 563 -17.37 8.48 19.76
C GLY A 563 -16.65 7.29 20.41
N SER A 564 -15.85 6.56 19.63
CA SER A 564 -15.21 5.30 20.07
C SER A 564 -13.77 5.48 20.54
N ILE A 565 -13.27 4.56 21.37
CA ILE A 565 -11.84 4.53 21.74
C ILE A 565 -10.95 4.34 20.51
N GLN A 566 -11.40 3.58 19.50
CA GLN A 566 -10.68 3.41 18.23
C GLN A 566 -10.38 4.78 17.56
N ASP A 567 -11.32 5.72 17.63
CA ASP A 567 -11.13 7.07 17.08
C ASP A 567 -10.03 7.84 17.82
N HIS A 568 -9.92 7.66 19.14
CA HIS A 568 -8.96 8.37 19.99
C HIS A 568 -7.56 7.74 20.00
N LEU A 569 -7.43 6.47 19.62
CA LEU A 569 -6.13 5.79 19.50
C LEU A 569 -5.56 5.81 18.06
N PHE A 570 -6.40 5.84 17.02
CA PHE A 570 -5.95 5.60 15.64
C PHE A 570 -6.49 6.57 14.57
N SER A 571 -7.35 7.53 14.90
CA SER A 571 -7.82 8.50 13.90
C SER A 571 -6.73 9.53 13.54
N LYS A 572 -6.81 10.05 12.31
CA LYS A 572 -6.05 11.22 11.84
C LYS A 572 -6.79 12.55 12.03
N THR A 573 -8.03 12.52 12.52
CA THR A 573 -8.78 13.72 12.88
C THR A 573 -8.35 14.24 14.24
N ASN A 574 -8.46 15.56 14.45
CA ASN A 574 -7.88 16.29 15.58
C ASN A 574 -8.67 16.12 16.90
N LYS A 575 -9.03 14.87 17.24
CA LYS A 575 -9.68 14.52 18.52
C LYS A 575 -8.67 14.64 19.68
N HIS A 576 -9.17 14.94 20.87
CA HIS A 576 -8.34 15.01 22.07
C HIS A 576 -7.65 13.67 22.38
N LEU A 577 -6.33 13.71 22.56
CA LEU A 577 -5.54 12.58 23.04
C LEU A 577 -5.97 12.20 24.46
N LEU A 578 -6.09 10.90 24.74
CA LEU A 578 -6.46 10.40 26.07
C LEU A 578 -5.21 10.30 26.96
N PRO A 579 -5.12 11.05 28.09
CA PRO A 579 -3.99 10.92 29.02
C PRO A 579 -4.00 9.58 29.75
N TRP A 580 -2.85 9.15 30.28
CA TRP A 580 -2.71 7.85 30.93
C TRP A 580 -3.71 7.61 32.07
N LYS A 581 -4.07 8.64 32.85
CA LYS A 581 -5.09 8.54 33.91
C LYS A 581 -6.47 8.15 33.37
N THR A 582 -6.87 8.72 32.24
CA THR A 582 -8.11 8.37 31.55
C THR A 582 -8.02 6.97 30.94
N ARG A 583 -6.90 6.60 30.31
CA ARG A 583 -6.70 5.24 29.76
C ARG A 583 -6.71 4.15 30.83
N THR A 584 -6.15 4.45 32.01
CA THR A 584 -6.16 3.55 33.18
C THR A 584 -7.57 3.42 33.76
N ARG A 585 -8.31 4.53 33.88
CA ARG A 585 -9.70 4.52 34.32
C ARG A 585 -10.58 3.68 33.38
N ILE A 586 -10.46 3.89 32.07
CA ILE A 586 -11.15 3.11 31.03
C ILE A 586 -10.92 1.60 31.22
N ALA A 587 -9.70 1.16 31.53
CA ALA A 587 -9.43 -0.25 31.78
C ALA A 587 -10.19 -0.78 33.01
N ALA A 588 -10.30 0.02 34.08
CA ALA A 588 -11.10 -0.32 35.25
C ALA A 588 -12.61 -0.36 34.94
N GLU A 589 -13.13 0.65 34.24
CA GLU A 589 -14.53 0.78 33.81
C GLU A 589 -14.97 -0.44 32.96
N ILE A 590 -14.15 -0.86 31.98
CA ILE A 590 -14.37 -2.09 31.19
C ILE A 590 -14.34 -3.34 32.09
N SER A 591 -13.40 -3.44 33.02
CA SER A 591 -13.31 -4.60 33.93
C SER A 591 -14.54 -4.75 34.83
N SER A 592 -15.11 -3.62 35.26
CA SER A 592 -16.33 -3.56 36.06
C SER A 592 -17.56 -3.98 35.25
N ALA A 593 -17.68 -3.47 34.02
CA ALA A 593 -18.72 -3.87 33.06
C ALA A 593 -18.68 -5.37 32.72
N LEU A 594 -17.50 -5.93 32.46
CA LEU A 594 -17.33 -7.36 32.18
C LEU A 594 -17.62 -8.21 33.43
N LEU A 595 -17.18 -7.80 34.62
CA LEU A 595 -17.50 -8.48 35.87
C LEU A 595 -19.02 -8.56 36.08
N HIS A 596 -19.76 -7.47 35.82
CA HIS A 596 -21.22 -7.45 35.90
C HIS A 596 -21.87 -8.48 34.96
N LEU A 597 -21.52 -8.43 33.66
CA LEU A 597 -22.04 -9.36 32.64
C LEU A 597 -21.70 -10.83 32.93
N HIS A 598 -20.47 -11.11 33.37
CA HIS A 598 -20.01 -12.46 33.68
C HIS A 598 -20.58 -13.02 35.00
N SER A 599 -21.13 -12.15 35.85
CA SER A 599 -21.78 -12.49 37.13
C SER A 599 -23.31 -12.53 37.05
N SER A 600 -23.91 -12.17 35.92
CA SER A 600 -25.36 -12.20 35.72
C SER A 600 -25.96 -13.59 35.96
N LYS A 601 -27.20 -13.61 36.46
CA LYS A 601 -27.97 -14.83 36.78
C LYS A 601 -29.42 -14.66 36.28
N PRO A 602 -30.11 -15.74 35.87
CA PRO A 602 -29.67 -17.16 35.89
C PRO A 602 -28.70 -17.53 34.75
N GLU A 603 -28.49 -16.63 33.78
CA GLU A 603 -27.61 -16.85 32.64
C GLU A 603 -26.46 -15.84 32.67
N LYS A 604 -25.22 -16.33 32.49
CA LYS A 604 -24.05 -15.47 32.34
C LYS A 604 -24.03 -14.86 30.95
N ILE A 605 -23.69 -13.57 30.85
CA ILE A 605 -23.71 -12.83 29.60
C ILE A 605 -22.27 -12.67 29.11
N ILE A 606 -21.97 -13.21 27.93
CA ILE A 606 -20.65 -13.10 27.29
C ILE A 606 -20.78 -12.10 26.15
N HIS A 607 -19.90 -11.10 26.09
CA HIS A 607 -20.01 -10.00 25.11
C HIS A 607 -19.67 -10.45 23.68
N GLY A 608 -18.56 -11.18 23.53
CA GLY A 608 -18.18 -11.88 22.29
C GLY A 608 -17.59 -11.03 21.16
N ASP A 609 -17.87 -9.72 21.11
CA ASP A 609 -17.25 -8.77 20.16
C ASP A 609 -16.64 -7.54 20.85
N LEU A 610 -15.95 -7.77 21.97
CA LEU A 610 -15.27 -6.69 22.68
C LEU A 610 -14.06 -6.21 21.86
N LYS A 611 -14.11 -4.96 21.40
CA LYS A 611 -13.11 -4.27 20.57
C LYS A 611 -13.19 -2.74 20.78
N PRO A 612 -12.12 -1.95 20.51
CA PRO A 612 -12.11 -0.50 20.74
C PRO A 612 -13.18 0.30 19.97
N GLU A 613 -13.70 -0.23 18.86
CA GLU A 613 -14.83 0.34 18.12
C GLU A 613 -16.14 0.28 18.91
N ASN A 614 -16.31 -0.75 19.74
CA ASN A 614 -17.52 -1.05 20.51
C ASN A 614 -17.47 -0.45 21.94
N ILE A 615 -16.44 0.33 22.26
CA ILE A 615 -16.31 1.01 23.55
C ILE A 615 -16.39 2.51 23.29
N LEU A 616 -17.51 3.10 23.71
CA LEU A 616 -17.88 4.49 23.43
C LEU A 616 -17.61 5.39 24.63
N LEU A 617 -17.41 6.68 24.38
CA LEU A 617 -17.04 7.68 25.41
C LEU A 617 -18.14 8.73 25.59
N ASP A 618 -18.56 8.93 26.83
CA ASP A 618 -19.56 9.94 27.21
C ASP A 618 -18.98 11.37 27.16
N SER A 619 -19.77 12.38 27.51
CA SER A 619 -19.32 13.79 27.54
C SER A 619 -18.23 14.09 28.57
N LYS A 620 -17.95 13.17 29.51
CA LYS A 620 -16.94 13.28 30.58
C LYS A 620 -15.74 12.34 30.34
N PHE A 621 -15.70 11.61 29.23
CA PHE A 621 -14.74 10.55 28.91
C PHE A 621 -14.79 9.34 29.87
N ASN A 622 -15.94 9.03 30.46
CA ASN A 622 -16.20 7.70 31.00
C ASN A 622 -16.56 6.77 29.83
N CYS A 623 -16.14 5.51 29.85
CA CYS A 623 -16.50 4.57 28.80
C CYS A 623 -17.76 3.74 29.11
N LYS A 624 -18.44 3.35 28.03
CA LYS A 624 -19.56 2.39 28.01
C LYS A 624 -19.37 1.39 26.88
N ILE A 625 -19.58 0.09 27.17
CA ILE A 625 -19.54 -0.98 26.16
C ILE A 625 -20.89 -1.03 25.42
N GLY A 626 -20.85 -1.10 24.10
CA GLY A 626 -22.02 -1.16 23.21
C GLY A 626 -21.94 -2.29 22.16
N ASP A 627 -23.01 -2.42 21.37
CA ASP A 627 -23.14 -3.38 20.26
C ASP A 627 -23.18 -4.86 20.73
N PHE A 628 -24.28 -5.20 21.41
CA PHE A 628 -24.54 -6.50 22.05
C PHE A 628 -25.17 -7.53 21.11
N GLY A 629 -25.33 -7.21 19.83
CA GLY A 629 -26.04 -8.06 18.85
C GLY A 629 -25.51 -9.48 18.71
N ILE A 630 -24.23 -9.75 19.04
CA ILE A 630 -23.64 -11.10 19.00
C ILE A 630 -23.23 -11.68 20.37
N CYS A 631 -23.68 -11.06 21.46
CA CYS A 631 -23.53 -11.59 22.82
C CYS A 631 -24.12 -13.00 22.95
N ARG A 632 -23.85 -13.69 24.07
CA ARG A 632 -24.56 -14.94 24.42
C ARG A 632 -24.95 -15.01 25.88
N LEU A 633 -26.18 -15.46 26.09
CA LEU A 633 -26.67 -15.98 27.36
C LEU A 633 -26.19 -17.44 27.51
N VAL A 634 -25.63 -17.77 28.67
CA VAL A 634 -25.11 -19.11 28.98
C VAL A 634 -25.67 -19.56 30.34
N PRO A 635 -26.54 -20.59 30.39
CA PRO A 635 -27.05 -21.15 31.64
C PRO A 635 -25.92 -21.62 32.56
N GLU A 636 -26.07 -21.40 33.87
CA GLU A 636 -24.99 -21.61 34.85
C GLU A 636 -24.44 -23.05 34.87
N ASP A 637 -25.28 -24.05 34.60
CA ASP A 637 -24.88 -25.47 34.51
C ASP A 637 -24.12 -25.85 33.22
N THR A 638 -24.16 -25.01 32.17
CA THR A 638 -23.69 -25.36 30.81
C THR A 638 -22.46 -24.55 30.42
N ALA A 639 -21.29 -24.94 30.93
CA ALA A 639 -20.01 -24.25 30.70
C ALA A 639 -19.48 -24.19 29.24
N ARG A 640 -20.27 -24.60 28.23
CA ARG A 640 -19.87 -24.68 26.80
C ARG A 640 -21.07 -24.49 25.86
N CYS A 641 -21.09 -23.39 25.10
CA CYS A 641 -22.08 -23.17 24.03
C CYS A 641 -21.41 -23.21 22.63
N PRO A 642 -21.73 -24.19 21.77
CA PRO A 642 -21.16 -24.29 20.43
C PRO A 642 -21.66 -23.15 19.52
N SER A 643 -20.80 -22.59 18.68
CA SER A 643 -21.18 -21.52 17.75
C SER A 643 -21.77 -22.02 16.43
N PHE A 644 -22.98 -21.57 16.08
CA PHE A 644 -23.35 -21.43 14.66
C PHE A 644 -22.45 -20.35 14.02
N GLY A 645 -21.75 -20.68 12.94
CA GLY A 645 -20.86 -19.73 12.26
C GLY A 645 -19.50 -20.30 11.85
N ARG A 646 -19.46 -21.45 11.17
CA ARG A 646 -18.24 -21.99 10.54
C ARG A 646 -17.95 -21.25 9.23
N SER A 647 -17.62 -19.96 9.30
CA SER A 647 -17.33 -19.13 8.12
C SER A 647 -16.14 -19.67 7.34
N THR A 648 -16.40 -20.23 6.16
CA THR A 648 -15.39 -20.81 5.27
C THR A 648 -14.75 -19.74 4.37
N GLU A 649 -14.07 -18.78 4.97
CA GLU A 649 -13.26 -17.77 4.27
C GLU A 649 -11.82 -17.72 4.82
N PRO A 650 -10.83 -17.28 4.01
CA PRO A 650 -9.43 -17.60 4.27
C PRO A 650 -8.80 -16.82 5.43
N LYS A 651 -7.79 -17.45 6.03
CA LYS A 651 -6.95 -16.97 7.16
C LYS A 651 -6.68 -15.46 7.17
N CYS A 652 -7.57 -14.69 7.79
CA CYS A 652 -7.30 -13.34 8.26
C CYS A 652 -7.45 -13.34 9.79
N ALA A 653 -6.38 -13.03 10.52
CA ALA A 653 -6.37 -13.13 11.97
C ALA A 653 -7.10 -11.92 12.59
N MET A 654 -8.37 -12.12 12.95
CA MET A 654 -9.13 -11.16 13.76
C MET A 654 -8.43 -11.00 15.12
N PRO A 655 -7.79 -9.85 15.43
CA PRO A 655 -6.74 -9.79 16.45
C PRO A 655 -7.29 -9.88 17.88
N TYR A 656 -8.52 -9.43 18.10
CA TYR A 656 -9.25 -9.55 19.36
C TYR A 656 -9.85 -10.96 19.58
N ARG A 657 -9.92 -11.81 18.54
CA ARG A 657 -10.69 -13.06 18.62
C ARG A 657 -9.89 -14.15 19.31
N ASP A 658 -10.32 -14.50 20.52
CA ASP A 658 -9.75 -15.57 21.38
C ASP A 658 -9.24 -16.81 20.59
N PRO A 659 -7.95 -17.17 20.69
CA PRO A 659 -7.38 -18.32 19.99
C PRO A 659 -7.96 -19.67 20.46
N GLU A 660 -8.53 -19.80 21.66
CA GLU A 660 -9.29 -21.01 22.05
C GLU A 660 -10.68 -21.07 21.40
N LEU A 661 -11.39 -19.94 21.27
CA LEU A 661 -12.63 -19.86 20.49
C LEU A 661 -12.39 -20.26 19.02
N GLN A 662 -11.25 -19.84 18.44
CA GLN A 662 -10.86 -20.25 17.07
C GLN A 662 -10.58 -21.76 16.95
N LYS A 663 -9.98 -22.38 17.98
CA LYS A 663 -9.68 -23.84 18.00
C LYS A 663 -10.91 -24.71 18.29
N THR A 664 -11.76 -24.28 19.23
CA THR A 664 -12.80 -25.12 19.84
C THR A 664 -14.22 -24.83 19.37
N GLY A 665 -14.48 -23.63 18.83
CA GLY A 665 -15.83 -23.17 18.48
C GLY A 665 -16.74 -22.86 19.68
N ASN A 666 -16.25 -22.98 20.91
CA ASN A 666 -16.97 -22.65 22.13
C ASN A 666 -16.60 -21.23 22.58
N ILE A 667 -17.61 -20.43 22.93
CA ILE A 667 -17.41 -19.12 23.55
C ILE A 667 -17.52 -19.25 25.08
N THR A 668 -16.72 -18.48 25.82
CA THR A 668 -16.69 -18.48 27.28
C THR A 668 -16.44 -17.07 27.81
N PRO A 669 -16.69 -16.76 29.10
CA PRO A 669 -16.29 -15.49 29.70
C PRO A 669 -14.80 -15.16 29.49
N LYS A 670 -13.93 -16.20 29.53
CA LYS A 670 -12.49 -16.09 29.25
C LYS A 670 -12.16 -15.62 27.83
N SER A 671 -13.10 -15.65 26.89
CA SER A 671 -12.93 -15.09 25.55
C SER A 671 -13.01 -13.56 25.55
N ASP A 672 -13.89 -12.96 26.35
CA ASP A 672 -13.91 -11.49 26.55
C ASP A 672 -12.64 -11.02 27.30
N ILE A 673 -12.15 -11.84 28.25
CA ILE A 673 -10.89 -11.56 28.97
C ILE A 673 -9.71 -11.45 27.99
N TYR A 674 -9.66 -12.28 26.95
CA TYR A 674 -8.64 -12.18 25.91
C TYR A 674 -8.72 -10.85 25.14
N SER A 675 -9.92 -10.48 24.67
CA SER A 675 -10.16 -9.17 24.05
C SER A 675 -9.74 -8.00 24.94
N PHE A 676 -10.14 -8.05 26.22
CA PHE A 676 -9.81 -7.04 27.23
C PHE A 676 -8.29 -6.92 27.43
N GLY A 677 -7.56 -8.05 27.45
CA GLY A 677 -6.10 -8.06 27.47
C GLY A 677 -5.48 -7.30 26.30
N VAL A 678 -5.94 -7.54 25.08
CA VAL A 678 -5.45 -6.83 23.87
C VAL A 678 -5.73 -5.34 23.99
N ILE A 679 -6.92 -4.95 24.49
CA ILE A 679 -7.33 -3.55 24.66
C ILE A 679 -6.48 -2.84 25.72
N ILE A 680 -6.16 -3.48 26.86
CA ILE A 680 -5.21 -2.94 27.86
C ILE A 680 -3.86 -2.64 27.20
N LEU A 681 -3.34 -3.56 26.40
CA LEU A 681 -2.06 -3.38 25.71
C LEU A 681 -2.11 -2.27 24.65
N GLN A 682 -3.24 -2.04 23.98
CA GLN A 682 -3.41 -0.90 23.08
C GLN A 682 -3.49 0.44 23.84
N LEU A 683 -4.23 0.48 24.95
CA LEU A 683 -4.34 1.67 25.81
C LEU A 683 -2.96 2.11 26.32
N LEU A 684 -2.10 1.16 26.70
CA LEU A 684 -0.72 1.42 27.10
C LEU A 684 0.19 1.92 25.97
N THR A 685 0.04 1.39 24.75
CA THR A 685 1.08 1.50 23.69
C THR A 685 0.70 2.40 22.52
N GLY A 686 -0.59 2.71 22.32
CA GLY A 686 -1.07 3.45 21.15
C GLY A 686 -0.91 2.69 19.82
N ARG A 687 -0.64 1.37 19.85
CA ARG A 687 -0.28 0.57 18.67
C ARG A 687 -1.45 -0.27 18.14
N PRO A 688 -1.50 -0.55 16.83
CA PRO A 688 -2.47 -1.47 16.26
C PRO A 688 -2.29 -2.88 16.86
N PRO A 689 -3.37 -3.68 16.96
CA PRO A 689 -3.37 -4.91 17.76
C PRO A 689 -2.63 -6.09 17.08
N VAL A 690 -2.33 -6.00 15.78
CA VAL A 690 -1.71 -7.07 15.00
C VAL A 690 -0.25 -7.26 15.43
N GLY A 691 0.04 -8.40 16.08
CA GLY A 691 1.38 -8.72 16.60
C GLY A 691 1.73 -8.08 17.95
N LEU A 692 0.84 -7.23 18.49
CA LEU A 692 1.10 -6.40 19.67
C LEU A 692 1.49 -7.23 20.91
N VAL A 693 0.75 -8.29 21.22
CA VAL A 693 1.01 -9.18 22.37
C VAL A 693 2.44 -9.73 22.35
N SER A 694 2.93 -10.14 21.17
CA SER A 694 4.27 -10.66 20.97
C SER A 694 5.35 -9.58 21.10
N GLU A 695 5.08 -8.37 20.62
CA GLU A 695 6.00 -7.24 20.80
C GLU A 695 6.12 -6.83 22.27
N VAL A 696 4.99 -6.67 22.97
CA VAL A 696 4.97 -6.32 24.40
C VAL A 696 5.71 -7.36 25.21
N ARG A 697 5.41 -8.66 25.01
CA ARG A 697 6.08 -9.76 25.73
C ARG A 697 7.59 -9.75 25.50
N ARG A 698 8.04 -9.50 24.27
CA ARG A 698 9.47 -9.34 23.94
C ARG A 698 10.08 -8.10 24.61
N ALA A 699 9.38 -6.97 24.66
CA ALA A 699 9.87 -5.75 25.29
C ALA A 699 10.06 -5.94 26.81
N VAL A 700 9.12 -6.61 27.48
CA VAL A 700 9.22 -6.99 28.90
C VAL A 700 10.40 -7.94 29.15
N LEU A 701 10.52 -9.01 28.36
CA LEU A 701 11.63 -9.97 28.48
C LEU A 701 13.02 -9.34 28.23
N CYS A 702 13.10 -8.27 27.43
CA CYS A 702 14.33 -7.49 27.25
C CYS A 702 14.55 -6.37 28.30
N GLY A 703 13.70 -6.24 29.32
CA GLY A 703 13.78 -5.14 30.30
C GLY A 703 13.41 -3.75 29.74
N ARG A 704 12.89 -3.67 28.50
CA ARG A 704 12.63 -2.41 27.76
C ARG A 704 11.14 -2.04 27.76
N MET A 705 10.46 -2.26 28.88
CA MET A 705 9.03 -1.97 29.05
C MET A 705 8.68 -0.50 28.76
N VAL A 706 9.54 0.45 29.15
CA VAL A 706 9.28 1.88 28.92
C VAL A 706 9.24 2.22 27.41
N SER A 707 10.00 1.51 26.56
CA SER A 707 10.08 1.81 25.12
C SER A 707 8.86 1.39 24.27
N ILE A 708 7.85 0.76 24.89
CA ILE A 708 6.58 0.44 24.21
C ILE A 708 5.43 1.37 24.60
N LEU A 709 5.56 2.13 25.69
CA LEU A 709 4.50 3.00 26.20
C LEU A 709 4.25 4.17 25.24
N ASP A 710 2.98 4.60 25.16
CA ASP A 710 2.55 5.68 24.28
C ASP A 710 2.95 7.05 24.84
N PRO A 711 3.85 7.82 24.17
CA PRO A 711 4.24 9.15 24.62
C PRO A 711 3.08 10.16 24.57
N SER A 712 2.07 9.93 23.72
CA SER A 712 0.90 10.82 23.59
C SER A 712 -0.06 10.75 24.79
N ALA A 713 0.10 9.75 25.67
CA ALA A 713 -0.63 9.64 26.92
C ALA A 713 0.01 10.45 28.07
N GLY A 714 1.19 11.04 27.85
CA GLY A 714 2.03 11.66 28.88
C GLY A 714 2.89 10.65 29.64
N GLU A 715 3.56 11.10 30.70
CA GLU A 715 4.45 10.26 31.50
C GLU A 715 3.65 9.28 32.37
N TRP A 716 3.79 7.98 32.08
CA TRP A 716 3.18 6.89 32.85
C TRP A 716 4.00 6.57 34.11
N PRO A 717 3.40 6.56 35.32
CA PRO A 717 4.05 6.02 36.51
C PRO A 717 4.46 4.56 36.29
N THR A 718 5.72 4.23 36.60
CA THR A 718 6.34 2.95 36.20
C THR A 718 5.60 1.74 36.80
N TYR A 719 5.07 1.89 38.01
CA TYR A 719 4.26 0.88 38.69
C TYR A 719 2.96 0.57 37.94
N ILE A 720 2.20 1.61 37.57
CA ILE A 720 0.89 1.48 36.89
C ILE A 720 1.09 0.89 35.50
N ALA A 721 2.10 1.38 34.76
CA ALA A 721 2.47 0.82 33.47
C ALA A 721 2.83 -0.67 33.57
N ARG A 722 3.65 -1.06 34.56
CA ARG A 722 4.02 -2.46 34.80
C ARG A 722 2.81 -3.32 35.10
N ARG A 723 1.95 -2.89 36.03
CA ARG A 723 0.80 -3.67 36.47
C ARG A 723 -0.22 -3.91 35.34
N LEU A 724 -0.48 -2.89 34.51
CA LEU A 724 -1.32 -3.02 33.34
C LEU A 724 -0.66 -3.89 32.24
N VAL A 725 0.66 -3.82 32.04
CA VAL A 725 1.38 -4.69 31.08
C VAL A 725 1.30 -6.16 31.51
N GLU A 726 1.52 -6.44 32.79
CA GLU A 726 1.41 -7.78 33.39
C GLU A 726 0.00 -8.34 33.22
N LEU A 727 -1.03 -7.59 33.65
CA LEU A 727 -2.43 -8.00 33.52
C LEU A 727 -2.82 -8.19 32.04
N GLY A 728 -2.45 -7.26 31.16
CA GLY A 728 -2.72 -7.35 29.72
C GLY A 728 -2.13 -8.61 29.10
N LEU A 729 -0.88 -8.94 29.43
CA LEU A 729 -0.22 -10.16 28.97
C LEU A 729 -0.85 -11.44 29.53
N GLN A 730 -1.23 -11.47 30.81
CA GLN A 730 -1.93 -12.59 31.44
C GLN A 730 -3.32 -12.82 30.82
N CYS A 731 -4.07 -11.75 30.58
CA CYS A 731 -5.34 -11.80 29.85
C CYS A 731 -5.17 -12.33 28.41
N CYS A 732 -4.06 -12.03 27.76
CA CYS A 732 -3.74 -12.51 26.41
C CYS A 732 -3.19 -13.95 26.33
N GLU A 733 -3.23 -14.74 27.42
CA GLU A 733 -2.65 -16.08 27.37
C GLU A 733 -3.35 -17.05 26.41
N MET A 734 -2.56 -17.96 25.85
CA MET A 734 -2.98 -18.83 24.75
C MET A 734 -3.96 -19.95 25.15
N ASN A 735 -4.05 -20.25 26.45
CA ASN A 735 -5.05 -21.14 27.04
C ASN A 735 -5.97 -20.35 27.97
N SER A 736 -7.26 -20.66 27.99
CA SER A 736 -8.27 -19.91 28.78
C SER A 736 -8.12 -20.08 30.30
N ARG A 737 -7.45 -21.15 30.74
CA ARG A 737 -7.17 -21.46 32.14
C ARG A 737 -6.08 -20.58 32.75
N ASP A 738 -5.14 -20.13 31.94
CA ASP A 738 -3.96 -19.36 32.39
C ASP A 738 -4.28 -17.85 32.49
N ARG A 739 -5.42 -17.44 31.90
CA ARG A 739 -5.96 -16.08 32.00
C ARG A 739 -6.60 -15.85 33.38
N PRO A 740 -6.49 -14.63 33.95
CA PRO A 740 -7.11 -14.30 35.24
C PRO A 740 -8.64 -14.42 35.17
N GLU A 741 -9.27 -14.52 36.34
CA GLU A 741 -10.71 -14.32 36.50
C GLU A 741 -10.96 -12.89 36.98
N LEU A 742 -11.94 -12.20 36.39
CA LEU A 742 -12.37 -10.92 36.91
C LEU A 742 -13.07 -11.18 38.24
N THR A 743 -12.48 -10.65 39.31
CA THR A 743 -13.02 -10.72 40.66
C THR A 743 -13.29 -9.30 41.16
N PRO A 744 -14.22 -9.11 42.12
CA PRO A 744 -14.43 -7.80 42.74
C PRO A 744 -13.17 -7.20 43.39
N ILE A 745 -12.17 -8.03 43.73
CA ILE A 745 -10.87 -7.58 44.25
C ILE A 745 -10.04 -6.97 43.11
N LEU A 746 -9.91 -7.66 41.97
CA LEU A 746 -9.15 -7.17 40.81
C LEU A 746 -9.76 -5.92 40.19
N VAL A 747 -11.09 -5.82 40.12
CA VAL A 747 -11.78 -4.61 39.66
C VAL A 747 -11.49 -3.43 40.59
N ARG A 748 -11.62 -3.61 41.92
CA ARG A 748 -11.27 -2.58 42.92
C ARG A 748 -9.80 -2.20 42.96
N GLU A 749 -8.92 -3.09 42.52
CA GLU A 749 -7.50 -2.79 42.32
C GLU A 749 -7.32 -1.82 41.13
N LEU A 750 -7.91 -2.16 39.98
CA LEU A 750 -7.87 -1.33 38.77
C LEU A 750 -8.54 0.04 38.98
N GLU A 751 -9.67 0.11 39.69
CA GLU A 751 -10.37 1.35 40.05
C GLU A 751 -9.49 2.32 40.86
N ARG A 752 -8.49 1.81 41.60
CA ARG A 752 -7.58 2.63 42.41
C ARG A 752 -6.36 3.13 41.63
N LEU A 753 -5.91 2.42 40.59
CA LEU A 753 -4.70 2.79 39.84
C LEU A 753 -4.70 4.25 39.31
N PRO A 754 -5.80 4.85 38.78
CA PRO A 754 -5.80 6.25 38.34
C PRO A 754 -5.52 7.28 39.45
N PHE A 755 -5.73 6.87 40.70
CA PHE A 755 -5.58 7.67 41.93
C PHE A 755 -4.35 7.25 42.76
N ALA A 756 -3.59 6.26 42.30
CA ALA A 756 -2.31 5.89 42.90
C ALA A 756 -1.26 6.96 42.55
N GLU A 757 -1.11 7.94 43.43
CA GLU A 757 0.03 8.85 43.41
C GLU A 757 1.31 8.06 43.75
N GLU A 758 2.43 8.40 43.11
CA GLU A 758 3.71 7.83 43.51
C GLU A 758 4.01 8.31 44.94
N ARG A 759 4.02 7.37 45.91
CA ARG A 759 4.53 7.61 47.25
C ARG A 759 6.01 8.00 47.10
N ALA A 760 6.29 9.31 47.10
CA ALA A 760 7.66 9.81 47.15
C ALA A 760 8.38 9.17 48.34
N VAL A 761 9.56 8.59 48.09
CA VAL A 761 10.35 7.94 49.15
C VAL A 761 10.63 8.98 50.25
N PRO A 762 10.18 8.78 51.50
CA PRO A 762 10.53 9.67 52.59
C PRO A 762 12.05 9.76 52.72
N SER A 763 12.61 10.97 52.75
CA SER A 763 14.06 11.18 52.66
C SER A 763 14.86 10.47 53.75
N PHE A 764 14.26 10.23 54.91
CA PHE A 764 14.83 9.45 56.01
C PHE A 764 14.92 7.93 55.77
N PHE A 765 14.38 7.42 54.66
CA PHE A 765 14.62 6.05 54.19
C PHE A 765 15.81 5.95 53.22
N LEU A 766 16.31 7.08 52.70
CA LEU A 766 17.45 7.13 51.79
C LEU A 766 18.77 7.19 52.56
N CYS A 767 19.75 6.38 52.17
CA CYS A 767 21.10 6.43 52.69
C CYS A 767 21.77 7.76 52.30
N PRO A 768 22.27 8.58 53.25
CA PRO A 768 22.85 9.87 52.89
C PRO A 768 24.07 9.79 51.95
N ILE A 769 24.84 8.70 52.03
CA ILE A 769 26.02 8.47 51.17
C ILE A 769 25.62 8.04 49.74
N ARG A 770 24.57 7.22 49.60
CA ARG A 770 24.21 6.57 48.31
C ARG A 770 22.99 7.17 47.61
N GLN A 771 22.14 7.90 48.34
CA GLN A 771 20.84 8.40 47.88
C GLN A 771 19.87 7.28 47.40
N GLU A 772 20.07 6.07 47.91
CA GLU A 772 19.26 4.86 47.65
C GLU A 772 18.57 4.40 48.94
N ILE A 773 17.46 3.66 48.84
CA ILE A 773 16.73 3.12 50.01
C ILE A 773 17.65 2.20 50.82
N MET A 774 17.68 2.39 52.15
CA MET A 774 18.47 1.54 53.05
C MET A 774 17.85 0.15 53.21
N HIS A 775 18.65 -0.88 53.01
CA HIS A 775 18.30 -2.28 53.24
C HIS A 775 18.85 -2.80 54.57
N ASP A 776 20.06 -2.37 54.96
CA ASP A 776 20.70 -2.69 56.24
C ASP A 776 21.06 -1.40 57.02
N PRO A 777 20.07 -0.58 57.42
CA PRO A 777 20.31 0.73 58.03
C PRO A 777 21.08 0.61 59.37
N HIS A 778 22.17 1.36 59.50
CA HIS A 778 23.06 1.40 60.66
C HIS A 778 23.28 2.85 61.15
N VAL A 779 23.17 3.07 62.46
CA VAL A 779 23.47 4.35 63.12
C VAL A 779 24.97 4.43 63.41
N ALA A 780 25.59 5.58 63.10
CA ALA A 780 26.97 5.91 63.49
C ALA A 780 27.01 6.88 64.69
N ALA A 781 28.21 7.20 65.20
CA ALA A 781 28.38 8.05 66.39
C ALA A 781 27.89 9.50 66.24
N ASP A 782 27.66 9.95 65.01
CA ASP A 782 27.05 11.24 64.68
C ASP A 782 25.51 11.25 64.82
N GLY A 783 24.90 10.10 65.14
CA GLY A 783 23.45 9.92 65.25
C GLY A 783 22.72 9.75 63.91
N PHE A 784 23.42 9.83 62.77
CA PHE A 784 22.84 9.62 61.46
C PHE A 784 22.76 8.12 61.14
N THR A 785 21.73 7.74 60.36
CA THR A 785 21.58 6.37 59.86
C THR A 785 22.02 6.28 58.40
N TYR A 786 22.77 5.24 58.07
CA TYR A 786 23.36 5.00 56.76
C TYR A 786 23.11 3.56 56.31
N GLU A 787 23.21 3.28 55.02
CA GLU A 787 23.30 1.89 54.52
C GLU A 787 24.56 1.21 55.09
N GLY A 788 24.40 0.04 55.70
CA GLY A 788 25.43 -0.67 56.45
C GLY A 788 26.69 -0.91 55.65
N GLU A 789 26.58 -1.33 54.39
CA GLU A 789 27.75 -1.47 53.50
C GLU A 789 28.45 -0.14 53.23
N ALA A 790 27.69 0.95 53.05
CA ALA A 790 28.22 2.25 52.67
C ALA A 790 29.05 2.88 53.81
N ILE A 791 28.53 2.88 55.04
CA ILE A 791 29.25 3.39 56.20
C ILE A 791 30.43 2.48 56.59
N ARG A 792 30.29 1.15 56.49
CA ARG A 792 31.42 0.23 56.68
C ARG A 792 32.50 0.43 55.62
N GLY A 793 32.15 0.77 54.39
CA GLY A 793 33.08 1.15 53.32
C GLY A 793 33.79 2.47 53.60
N TRP A 794 33.06 3.50 54.05
CA TRP A 794 33.62 4.80 54.45
C TRP A 794 34.68 4.66 55.53
N LEU A 795 34.36 3.96 56.62
CA LEU A 795 35.29 3.72 57.74
C LEU A 795 36.51 2.88 57.33
N LYS A 796 36.32 1.84 56.50
CA LYS A 796 37.42 1.02 55.96
C LYS A 796 38.41 1.79 55.09
N ASN A 797 38.00 2.90 54.49
CA ASN A 797 38.85 3.77 53.68
C ASN A 797 39.69 4.75 54.53
N GLY A 798 39.85 4.49 55.84
CA GLY A 798 40.68 5.30 56.74
C GLY A 798 40.06 6.64 57.09
N ARG A 799 38.73 6.74 57.11
CA ARG A 799 37.98 7.95 57.51
C ARG A 799 37.32 7.73 58.86
N ASP A 800 37.70 8.57 59.81
CA ASP A 800 37.13 8.69 61.15
C ASP A 800 36.07 9.80 61.25
N THR A 801 35.88 10.61 60.21
CA THR A 801 34.86 11.68 60.18
C THR A 801 33.47 11.21 59.72
N SER A 802 32.44 11.89 60.23
CA SER A 802 31.04 11.77 59.82
C SER A 802 30.86 12.07 58.32
N PRO A 803 30.22 11.19 57.55
CA PRO A 803 29.84 11.48 56.16
C PRO A 803 28.86 12.65 55.99
N MET A 804 28.13 13.04 57.04
CA MET A 804 27.11 14.11 57.01
C MET A 804 27.61 15.45 57.52
N THR A 805 28.47 15.48 58.55
CA THR A 805 28.95 16.72 59.18
C THR A 805 30.44 16.99 58.97
N ASN A 806 31.19 16.00 58.49
CA ASN A 806 32.66 16.00 58.39
C ASN A 806 33.40 16.28 59.72
N LEU A 807 32.71 16.09 60.86
CA LEU A 807 33.31 16.12 62.20
C LEU A 807 33.81 14.71 62.59
N GLU A 808 34.82 14.64 63.45
CA GLU A 808 35.37 13.38 63.97
C GLU A 808 34.32 12.56 64.76
N LEU A 809 34.23 11.26 64.49
CA LEU A 809 33.28 10.35 65.16
C LEU A 809 33.83 9.90 66.51
N SER A 810 33.07 10.13 67.58
CA SER A 810 33.46 9.75 68.95
C SER A 810 33.65 8.23 69.16
N HIS A 811 33.11 7.40 68.27
CA HIS A 811 33.47 5.98 68.14
C HIS A 811 33.20 5.44 66.73
N LEU A 812 33.94 4.41 66.32
CA LEU A 812 33.75 3.73 65.04
C LEU A 812 32.74 2.55 65.10
N HIS A 813 32.06 2.37 66.24
CA HIS A 813 31.01 1.36 66.39
C HIS A 813 29.73 1.78 65.64
N LEU A 814 29.03 0.79 65.06
CA LEU A 814 27.84 0.97 64.23
C LEU A 814 26.69 0.12 64.79
N THR A 815 25.56 0.74 65.07
CA THR A 815 24.39 0.10 65.70
C THR A 815 23.29 -0.16 64.65
N PRO A 816 22.82 -1.40 64.44
CA PRO A 816 21.72 -1.68 63.50
C PRO A 816 20.43 -0.95 63.88
N ASN A 817 19.83 -0.23 62.92
CA ASN A 817 18.58 0.50 63.11
C ASN A 817 17.37 -0.35 62.68
N HIS A 818 17.09 -1.40 63.45
CA HIS A 818 15.98 -2.33 63.16
C HIS A 818 14.61 -1.64 63.13
N ALA A 819 14.41 -0.54 63.87
CA ALA A 819 13.17 0.23 63.81
C ALA A 819 12.98 0.88 62.43
N LEU A 820 14.02 1.52 61.88
CA LEU A 820 13.97 2.06 60.52
C LEU A 820 13.89 0.95 59.46
N GLN A 821 14.58 -0.17 59.66
CA GLN A 821 14.52 -1.33 58.77
C GLN A 821 13.09 -1.92 58.67
N LEU A 822 12.36 -1.96 59.80
CA LEU A 822 10.95 -2.34 59.85
C LEU A 822 10.05 -1.28 59.20
N ALA A 823 10.26 0.01 59.48
CA ALA A 823 9.48 1.09 58.85
C ALA A 823 9.65 1.14 57.31
N ILE A 824 10.86 0.89 56.81
CA ILE A 824 11.15 0.76 55.37
C ILE A 824 10.43 -0.47 54.81
N ARG A 825 10.46 -1.62 55.51
CA ARG A 825 9.74 -2.84 55.10
C ARG A 825 8.23 -2.63 55.06
N ASP A 826 7.62 -2.06 56.09
CA ASP A 826 6.18 -1.79 56.13
C ASP A 826 5.77 -0.82 55.01
N TRP A 827 6.59 0.19 54.70
CA TRP A 827 6.35 1.11 53.58
C TRP A 827 6.47 0.42 52.22
N LEU A 828 7.49 -0.42 52.02
CA LEU A 828 7.66 -1.25 50.82
C LEU A 828 6.55 -2.30 50.66
N CYS A 829 5.99 -2.83 51.76
CA CYS A 829 4.86 -3.77 51.74
C CYS A 829 3.48 -3.08 51.59
N GLN A 830 3.42 -1.75 51.67
CA GLN A 830 2.25 -0.92 51.37
C GLN A 830 2.36 -0.22 50.00
N SER A 831 3.26 -0.71 49.13
CA SER A 831 3.54 -0.17 47.79
C SER A 831 3.35 -1.25 46.73
#